data_AF-A4AES5-F1
#
_entry.id   AF-A4AES5-F1
#
_cell.length_a   1.000
_cell.length_b   1.000
_cell.length_c   1.000
_cell.angle_alpha   90.00
_cell.angle_beta   90.00
_cell.angle_gamma   90.00
#
_symmetry.space_group_name_H-M   'P 1'
#
loop_
_entity.id
_entity.type
_entity.pdbx_description
1 polymer ?
#
loop_
_entity_poly.entity_id
_entity_poly.type
_entity_poly.pdbx_seq_one_letter_code
_entity_poly.pdbx_strand_id
1 'polypeptide(L)'
;MSSLHRTFPFRVRPLHRETLNSYTSRILAANFEPGTLPADLVREARQEEQPTTTPEDWLSILTTKANRQLRLTADPTGWCNHADGDGCKACVELIHQRWLCTRCAHGNRIAQYPHFDAPICARHGRWVGIATAPEGQHQVGAEHTTAARKFTKLRKSYRLDARLYLSVSTALMNANKPKRTESDVFPAAIRIIAAVTSRAFASTFFDPSARFVDTFAILRDTVESSHGFPSAHITRALWVYFRPTIASLRTSAEQKRPFEPASPHDYPAVANISASASTYASGVQPFAEYLRTSRDTPTTALTHDLTCLAHLTPATDGRLRQFICPKGHAYSSRLLASDKGVSRCPVCVNTPPHTGYDLRNIAPHLANELIPSLNGGLTARDVSASSTLKLAWTCPRGHAYVATPASRTTTNSACPVCTKRVVVAGVNDLATTIRMLASEFHPSEYPRRTPVMFAAGSSTNILWLCAEGHSFRATIALRAAGQNCPTCTTAAKHASARSLTESHPDIAKQWHPTRNYARSPADYVHGSRNLAWWVCGEGHEFSQRIEARTVAGNGCPICSRQKVSAAVDSLDTTTPILTLEWHPTRNKRKASETMSIKKQYIWKCIAKGHEHMQTVDQRRKSLGCPLCPQPQRILSSQLSRQLTQPQADYVWEGERGPRV
;
A
#
# COMPACT_ATOMS: atom_id res chain seq x y z
N MET A 1 6.36 29.91 -25.89
CA MET A 1 6.56 30.18 -24.44
C MET A 1 6.22 28.91 -23.68
N SER A 2 7.11 28.41 -22.81
CA SER A 2 6.83 27.22 -22.00
C SER A 2 5.55 27.43 -21.18
N SER A 3 4.79 26.34 -21.00
CA SER A 3 3.53 26.35 -20.25
C SER A 3 3.76 26.80 -18.79
N LEU A 4 4.97 26.63 -18.27
CA LEU A 4 5.39 27.03 -16.92
C LEU A 4 5.28 28.53 -16.66
N HIS A 5 5.52 29.37 -17.67
CA HIS A 5 5.59 30.83 -17.50
C HIS A 5 4.28 31.55 -17.84
N ARG A 6 3.30 30.85 -18.43
CA ARG A 6 2.00 31.45 -18.72
C ARG A 6 1.21 31.64 -17.42
N THR A 7 0.80 32.87 -17.12
CA THR A 7 0.00 33.17 -15.93
C THR A 7 -1.47 32.77 -16.12
N PHE A 8 -2.16 32.46 -15.03
CA PHE A 8 -3.60 32.25 -15.04
C PHE A 8 -4.35 33.56 -15.37
N PRO A 9 -5.26 33.57 -16.36
CA PRO A 9 -6.01 34.77 -16.74
C PRO A 9 -6.93 35.28 -15.63
N PHE A 10 -7.60 34.38 -14.90
CA PHE A 10 -8.49 34.72 -13.80
C PHE A 10 -7.76 34.63 -12.46
N ARG A 11 -7.73 35.76 -11.73
CA ARG A 11 -7.04 35.87 -10.45
C ARG A 11 -7.93 35.41 -9.30
N VAL A 12 -7.42 34.51 -8.47
CA VAL A 12 -8.07 34.07 -7.23
C VAL A 12 -7.22 34.50 -6.03
N ARG A 13 -7.82 35.21 -5.07
CA ARG A 13 -7.13 35.58 -3.82
C ARG A 13 -7.13 34.40 -2.84
N PRO A 14 -5.98 34.08 -2.21
CA PRO A 14 -5.94 33.08 -1.15
C PRO A 14 -6.68 33.58 0.09
N LEU A 15 -7.38 32.67 0.76
CA LEU A 15 -8.13 32.96 1.98
C LEU A 15 -7.30 32.63 3.23
N HIS A 16 -7.74 33.14 4.38
CA HIS A 16 -7.02 32.97 5.64
C HIS A 16 -6.80 31.49 5.97
N ARG A 17 -5.53 31.09 6.13
CA ARG A 17 -5.09 29.71 6.43
C ARG A 17 -5.58 28.64 5.45
N GLU A 18 -5.94 29.03 4.23
CA GLU A 18 -6.37 28.11 3.19
C GLU A 18 -5.28 27.08 2.87
N THR A 19 -5.65 25.82 2.64
CA THR A 19 -4.69 24.78 2.25
C THR A 19 -4.23 24.94 0.81
N LEU A 20 -3.02 24.46 0.50
CA LEU A 20 -2.52 24.44 -0.89
C LEU A 20 -3.49 23.73 -1.84
N ASN A 21 -4.06 22.60 -1.42
CA ASN A 21 -5.04 21.85 -2.21
C ASN A 21 -6.34 22.65 -2.43
N SER A 22 -6.91 23.27 -1.39
CA SER A 22 -8.12 24.09 -1.51
C SER A 22 -7.92 25.25 -2.49
N TYR A 23 -6.81 25.96 -2.35
CA TYR A 23 -6.48 27.07 -3.23
C TYR A 23 -6.25 26.59 -4.67
N THR A 24 -5.51 25.49 -4.84
CA THR A 24 -5.26 24.85 -6.15
C THR A 24 -6.56 24.50 -6.86
N SER A 25 -7.48 23.80 -6.20
CA SER A 25 -8.77 23.46 -6.80
C SER A 25 -9.56 24.69 -7.23
N ARG A 26 -9.56 25.76 -6.43
CA ARG A 26 -10.26 27.01 -6.76
C ARG A 26 -9.65 27.76 -7.93
N ILE A 27 -8.34 27.90 -7.97
CA ILE A 27 -7.67 28.65 -9.04
C ILE A 27 -7.74 27.88 -10.37
N LEU A 28 -7.63 26.54 -10.35
CA LEU A 28 -7.83 25.73 -11.56
C LEU A 28 -9.28 25.83 -12.05
N ALA A 29 -10.26 25.68 -11.17
CA ALA A 29 -11.67 25.80 -11.54
C ALA A 29 -12.02 27.18 -12.11
N ALA A 30 -11.50 28.26 -11.52
CA ALA A 30 -11.70 29.62 -12.01
C ALA A 30 -11.05 29.86 -13.39
N ASN A 31 -10.07 29.05 -13.78
CA ASN A 31 -9.35 29.14 -15.05
C ASN A 31 -9.71 28.03 -16.03
N PHE A 32 -10.70 27.18 -15.71
CA PHE A 32 -11.13 26.04 -16.53
C PHE A 32 -10.01 25.04 -16.83
N GLU A 33 -9.08 24.88 -15.87
CA GLU A 33 -7.92 24.01 -16.00
C GLU A 33 -8.19 22.62 -15.40
N PRO A 34 -7.65 21.53 -15.99
CA PRO A 34 -7.86 20.18 -15.49
C PRO A 34 -7.09 19.94 -14.19
N GLY A 35 -7.60 19.03 -13.36
CA GLY A 35 -6.96 18.63 -12.10
C GLY A 35 -5.60 17.93 -12.27
N THR A 36 -5.25 17.50 -13.48
CA THR A 36 -3.95 16.89 -13.81
C THR A 36 -2.84 17.91 -14.02
N LEU A 37 -3.20 19.18 -14.30
CA LEU A 37 -2.25 20.24 -14.64
C LEU A 37 -1.10 20.39 -13.63
N PRO A 38 -1.31 20.34 -12.29
CA PRO A 38 -0.22 20.43 -11.34
C PRO A 38 0.86 19.36 -11.53
N ALA A 39 0.47 18.11 -11.79
CA ALA A 39 1.41 17.02 -12.00
C ALA A 39 2.18 17.19 -13.32
N ASP A 40 1.47 17.61 -14.39
CA ASP A 40 2.08 17.84 -15.70
C ASP A 40 3.12 18.97 -15.66
N LEU A 41 2.83 20.07 -14.95
CA LEU A 41 3.75 21.20 -14.81
C LEU A 41 4.97 20.86 -13.95
N VAL A 42 4.79 20.10 -12.87
CA VAL A 42 5.93 19.65 -12.04
C VAL A 42 6.83 18.72 -12.85
N ARG A 43 6.23 17.86 -13.69
CA ARG A 43 6.98 16.99 -14.62
C ARG A 43 7.77 17.80 -15.65
N GLU A 44 7.14 18.81 -16.27
CA GLU A 44 7.82 19.72 -17.21
C GLU A 44 8.96 20.47 -16.52
N ALA A 45 8.75 20.96 -15.30
CA ALA A 45 9.77 21.72 -14.56
C ALA A 45 10.99 20.87 -14.17
N ARG A 46 10.81 19.58 -13.86
CA ARG A 46 11.89 18.68 -13.44
C ARG A 46 12.60 17.93 -14.58
N GLN A 47 12.00 17.89 -15.77
CA GLN A 47 12.50 17.07 -16.89
C GLN A 47 12.63 15.57 -16.55
N GLU A 48 11.80 15.05 -15.63
CA GLU A 48 11.81 13.65 -15.17
C GLU A 48 10.58 12.89 -15.71
N GLU A 49 10.72 11.59 -16.05
CA GLU A 49 9.58 10.77 -16.50
C GLU A 49 8.59 10.42 -15.36
N GLN A 50 9.05 10.38 -14.10
CA GLN A 50 8.24 10.07 -12.91
C GLN A 50 8.68 10.86 -11.66
N PRO A 51 8.46 12.19 -11.61
CA PRO A 51 8.84 12.98 -10.44
C PRO A 51 7.91 12.68 -9.26
N THR A 52 8.50 12.57 -8.06
CA THR A 52 7.74 12.69 -6.81
C THR A 52 7.41 14.16 -6.57
N THR A 53 6.19 14.58 -6.85
CA THR A 53 5.73 15.96 -6.62
C THR A 53 5.75 16.29 -5.13
N THR A 54 6.61 17.22 -4.71
CA THR A 54 6.54 17.78 -3.35
C THR A 54 5.58 18.98 -3.32
N PRO A 55 4.91 19.25 -2.17
CA PRO A 55 4.10 20.46 -2.01
C PRO A 55 4.87 21.76 -2.28
N GLU A 56 6.18 21.78 -1.97
CA GLU A 56 7.06 22.91 -2.18
C GLU A 56 7.30 23.21 -3.66
N ASP A 57 7.54 22.18 -4.48
CA ASP A 57 7.71 22.35 -5.94
C ASP A 57 6.45 22.99 -6.54
N TRP A 58 5.29 22.44 -6.17
CA TRP A 58 4.02 22.92 -6.70
C TRP A 58 3.72 24.34 -6.26
N LEU A 59 3.97 24.68 -4.99
CA LEU A 59 3.77 26.03 -4.48
C LEU A 59 4.62 27.08 -5.23
N SER A 60 5.86 26.72 -5.61
CA SER A 60 6.75 27.58 -6.39
C SER A 60 6.19 27.86 -7.80
N ILE A 61 5.78 26.81 -8.52
CA ILE A 61 5.15 26.94 -9.85
C ILE A 61 3.85 27.73 -9.74
N LEU A 62 3.02 27.41 -8.75
CA LEU A 62 1.73 28.05 -8.55
C LEU A 62 1.86 29.53 -8.23
N THR A 63 2.85 29.93 -7.44
CA THR A 63 3.19 31.34 -7.15
C THR A 63 3.48 32.12 -8.43
N THR A 64 4.23 31.49 -9.35
CA THR A 64 4.55 32.06 -10.67
C THR A 64 3.31 32.17 -11.54
N LYS A 65 2.52 31.08 -11.67
CA LYS A 65 1.31 31.07 -12.51
C LYS A 65 0.20 31.97 -11.97
N ALA A 66 0.05 32.09 -10.66
CA ALA A 66 -0.89 33.02 -10.03
C ALA A 66 -0.41 34.48 -10.10
N ASN A 67 0.83 34.73 -10.54
CA ASN A 67 1.48 36.04 -10.56
C ASN A 67 1.33 36.77 -9.22
N ARG A 68 1.59 36.06 -8.13
CA ARG A 68 1.41 36.56 -6.77
C ARG A 68 2.22 35.72 -5.79
N GLN A 69 2.91 36.37 -4.87
CA GLN A 69 3.55 35.67 -3.75
C GLN A 69 2.48 34.99 -2.86
N LEU A 70 2.42 33.66 -2.92
CA LEU A 70 1.50 32.86 -2.10
C LEU A 70 2.19 32.46 -0.79
N ARG A 71 1.53 32.76 0.33
CA ARG A 71 1.96 32.32 1.68
C ARG A 71 1.11 31.15 2.17
N LEU A 72 0.96 30.14 1.32
CA LEU A 72 0.32 28.88 1.68
C LEU A 72 1.43 28.00 2.25
N THR A 73 1.41 27.70 3.55
CA THR A 73 2.45 26.85 4.17
C THR A 73 2.43 25.45 3.53
N ALA A 74 3.59 24.85 3.29
CA ALA A 74 3.68 23.42 2.98
C ALA A 74 3.62 22.55 4.25
N ASP A 75 3.99 23.13 5.40
CA ASP A 75 3.95 22.47 6.70
C ASP A 75 2.60 22.73 7.41
N PRO A 76 1.76 21.70 7.57
CA PRO A 76 0.49 21.82 8.29
C PRO A 76 0.67 22.04 9.80
N THR A 77 1.86 21.79 10.36
CA THR A 77 2.12 21.87 11.81
C THR A 77 2.32 23.27 12.33
N GLY A 78 2.75 24.21 11.48
CA GLY A 78 3.04 25.60 11.87
C GLY A 78 1.84 26.42 12.36
N TRP A 79 0.63 25.86 12.39
CA TRP A 79 -0.56 26.46 12.97
C TRP A 79 -0.99 25.84 14.31
N CYS A 80 -0.32 24.77 14.72
CA CYS A 80 -0.49 24.07 15.99
C CYS A 80 0.82 24.12 16.76
N ASN A 81 1.19 25.29 17.30
CA ASN A 81 2.54 25.48 17.83
C ASN A 81 2.62 25.31 19.35
N HIS A 82 3.77 24.83 19.81
CA HIS A 82 4.19 24.88 21.20
C HIS A 82 4.58 26.32 21.61
N ALA A 83 4.98 26.52 22.86
CA ALA A 83 5.30 27.84 23.40
C ALA A 83 6.56 28.47 22.78
N ASP A 84 7.50 27.64 22.35
CA ASP A 84 8.72 27.98 21.62
C ASP A 84 8.48 28.36 20.15
N GLY A 85 7.27 28.14 19.63
CA GLY A 85 6.91 28.43 18.25
C GLY A 85 6.98 27.23 17.31
N ASP A 86 7.45 26.07 17.78
CA ASP A 86 7.60 24.87 16.97
C ASP A 86 6.25 24.19 16.69
N GLY A 87 6.08 23.71 15.45
CA GLY A 87 4.87 23.03 15.01
C GLY A 87 4.69 21.65 15.64
N CYS A 88 3.48 21.34 16.08
CA CYS A 88 3.16 20.10 16.78
C CYS A 88 2.40 19.10 15.88
N LYS A 89 3.10 18.04 15.45
CA LYS A 89 2.50 16.93 14.68
C LYS A 89 1.36 16.24 15.43
N ALA A 90 1.53 15.99 16.73
CA ALA A 90 0.51 15.32 17.54
C ALA A 90 -0.81 16.11 17.58
N CYS A 91 -0.74 17.44 17.72
CA CYS A 91 -1.94 18.29 17.67
C CYS A 91 -2.60 18.32 16.28
N VAL A 92 -1.81 18.38 15.20
CA VAL A 92 -2.34 18.32 13.82
C VAL A 92 -3.13 17.04 13.59
N GLU A 93 -2.61 15.91 14.07
CA GLU A 93 -3.28 14.61 13.94
C GLU A 93 -4.60 14.54 14.72
N LEU A 94 -4.72 15.27 15.83
CA LEU A 94 -5.93 15.31 16.65
C LEU A 94 -7.03 16.24 16.08
N ILE A 95 -6.65 17.36 15.46
CA ILE A 95 -7.59 18.45 15.12
C ILE A 95 -8.27 18.25 13.74
N HIS A 96 -7.78 17.32 12.91
CA HIS A 96 -8.33 17.04 11.56
C HIS A 96 -8.45 18.30 10.67
N GLN A 97 -9.15 18.15 9.53
CA GLN A 97 -9.35 19.20 8.55
C GLN A 97 -10.33 20.26 9.06
N ARG A 98 -9.86 21.51 9.11
CA ARG A 98 -10.64 22.70 9.45
C ARG A 98 -11.30 23.31 8.23
N TRP A 99 -12.38 24.05 8.44
CA TRP A 99 -13.13 24.73 7.37
C TRP A 99 -13.37 26.19 7.71
N LEU A 100 -13.19 27.05 6.71
CA LEU A 100 -13.55 28.47 6.85
C LEU A 100 -15.06 28.60 7.10
N CYS A 101 -15.45 29.69 7.76
CA CYS A 101 -16.86 30.04 7.89
C CYS A 101 -17.54 30.09 6.52
N THR A 102 -18.65 29.35 6.35
CA THR A 102 -19.38 29.26 5.08
C THR A 102 -19.87 30.61 4.57
N ARG A 103 -20.17 31.56 5.47
CA ARG A 103 -20.50 32.95 5.10
C ARG A 103 -19.29 33.75 4.66
N CYS A 104 -18.13 33.60 5.30
CA CYS A 104 -16.88 34.21 4.82
C CYS A 104 -16.44 33.64 3.47
N ALA A 105 -16.78 32.37 3.21
CA ALA A 105 -16.46 31.66 1.99
C ALA A 105 -17.46 31.90 0.85
N HIS A 106 -18.54 32.68 1.08
CA HIS A 106 -19.63 32.87 0.12
C HIS A 106 -20.21 31.55 -0.38
N GLY A 107 -20.46 30.60 0.54
CA GLY A 107 -21.01 29.28 0.22
C GLY A 107 -19.97 28.24 -0.23
N ASN A 108 -18.74 28.65 -0.54
CA ASN A 108 -17.69 27.72 -0.95
C ASN A 108 -17.16 26.88 0.23
N ARG A 109 -16.69 25.66 -0.08
CA ARG A 109 -15.99 24.79 0.86
C ARG A 109 -14.49 25.09 0.84
N ILE A 110 -14.03 25.90 1.79
CA ILE A 110 -12.62 26.31 1.88
C ILE A 110 -11.95 25.54 3.02
N ALA A 111 -11.07 24.60 2.65
CA ALA A 111 -10.30 23.86 3.64
C ALA A 111 -9.18 24.73 4.21
N GLN A 112 -9.02 24.70 5.53
CA GLN A 112 -7.95 25.37 6.23
C GLN A 112 -6.98 24.37 6.82
N TYR A 113 -5.71 24.77 6.97
CA TYR A 113 -4.77 23.98 7.74
C TYR A 113 -5.28 23.78 9.17
N PRO A 114 -5.05 22.60 9.79
CA PRO A 114 -5.47 22.33 11.16
C PRO A 114 -4.90 23.39 12.11
N HIS A 115 -5.75 23.92 12.98
CA HIS A 115 -5.34 24.92 13.97
C HIS A 115 -6.28 24.93 15.16
N PHE A 116 -5.72 25.15 16.35
CA PHE A 116 -6.45 25.09 17.60
C PHE A 116 -6.89 26.49 18.09
N ASP A 117 -7.56 27.26 17.23
CA ASP A 117 -8.08 28.57 17.61
C ASP A 117 -9.38 28.93 16.85
N ALA A 118 -9.96 30.08 17.20
CA ALA A 118 -11.13 30.65 16.54
C ALA A 118 -12.25 29.63 16.25
N PRO A 119 -12.82 28.96 17.28
CA PRO A 119 -13.94 28.03 17.10
C PRO A 119 -15.23 28.73 16.66
N ILE A 120 -15.26 30.06 16.73
CA ILE A 120 -16.36 30.92 16.28
C ILE A 120 -15.82 31.95 15.31
N CYS A 121 -16.52 32.14 14.20
CA CYS A 121 -16.25 33.22 13.26
C CYS A 121 -16.61 34.56 13.90
N ALA A 122 -15.61 35.40 14.20
CA ALA A 122 -15.82 36.72 14.79
C ALA A 122 -16.70 37.65 13.94
N ARG A 123 -16.65 37.53 12.60
CA ARG A 123 -17.43 38.36 11.67
C ARG A 123 -18.91 38.02 11.65
N HIS A 124 -19.26 36.74 11.81
CA HIS A 124 -20.61 36.26 11.59
C HIS A 124 -21.26 35.65 12.84
N GLY A 125 -20.55 35.53 13.96
CA GLY A 125 -21.06 34.86 15.16
C GLY A 125 -21.47 33.40 14.90
N ARG A 126 -20.81 32.73 13.95
CA ARG A 126 -21.11 31.35 13.57
C ARG A 126 -20.10 30.39 14.17
N TRP A 127 -20.60 29.28 14.70
CA TRP A 127 -19.78 28.13 15.05
C TRP A 127 -19.07 27.62 13.81
N VAL A 128 -17.74 27.53 13.89
CA VAL A 128 -16.90 26.86 12.88
C VAL A 128 -16.27 25.59 13.45
N GLY A 129 -16.16 25.48 14.79
CA GLY A 129 -15.76 24.30 15.55
C GLY A 129 -14.36 23.75 15.27
N ILE A 130 -13.77 22.98 16.19
CA ILE A 130 -12.42 22.44 15.99
C ILE A 130 -12.44 21.33 14.93
N ALA A 131 -13.44 20.45 14.96
CA ALA A 131 -13.63 19.34 14.01
C ALA A 131 -14.99 19.40 13.31
N THR A 132 -15.57 20.59 13.17
CA THR A 132 -16.92 20.76 12.59
C THR A 132 -16.86 20.92 11.07
N ALA A 133 -17.61 20.07 10.37
CA ALA A 133 -17.79 20.16 8.92
C ALA A 133 -18.60 21.41 8.50
N PRO A 134 -18.50 21.88 7.24
CA PRO A 134 -19.22 23.08 6.78
C PRO A 134 -20.74 23.04 7.04
N GLU A 135 -21.35 21.87 6.97
CA GLU A 135 -22.80 21.64 7.16
C GLU A 135 -23.21 21.79 8.63
N GLY A 136 -22.29 21.52 9.56
CA GLY A 136 -22.52 21.65 11.00
C GLY A 136 -22.37 23.08 11.51
N GLN A 137 -21.93 24.02 10.68
CA GLN A 137 -21.80 25.42 11.07
C GLN A 137 -23.20 26.05 11.26
N HIS A 138 -23.39 26.82 12.33
CA HIS A 138 -24.67 27.48 12.64
C HIS A 138 -24.42 28.76 13.46
N GLN A 139 -25.44 29.61 13.58
CA GLN A 139 -25.36 30.83 14.39
C GLN A 139 -25.28 30.45 15.87
N VAL A 140 -24.44 31.14 16.64
CA VAL A 140 -24.33 30.92 18.09
C VAL A 140 -24.54 32.21 18.89
N GLY A 141 -24.86 32.04 20.17
CA GLY A 141 -25.23 33.13 21.08
C GLY A 141 -24.07 33.75 21.87
N ALA A 142 -24.45 34.59 22.83
CA ALA A 142 -23.51 35.31 23.71
C ALA A 142 -22.70 34.38 24.63
N GLU A 143 -23.29 33.25 25.06
CA GLU A 143 -22.61 32.27 25.90
C GLU A 143 -21.40 31.65 25.16
N HIS A 144 -21.62 31.19 23.92
CA HIS A 144 -20.55 30.68 23.06
C HIS A 144 -19.46 31.72 22.81
N THR A 145 -19.86 32.97 22.57
CA THR A 145 -18.91 34.07 22.34
C THR A 145 -18.05 34.32 23.59
N THR A 146 -18.64 34.28 24.78
CA THR A 146 -17.93 34.41 26.06
C THR A 146 -16.99 33.22 26.28
N ALA A 147 -17.44 32.00 26.00
CA ALA A 147 -16.62 30.80 26.06
C ALA A 147 -15.45 30.86 25.07
N ALA A 148 -15.63 31.38 23.85
CA ALA A 148 -14.56 31.50 22.87
C ALA A 148 -13.48 32.52 23.25
N ARG A 149 -13.87 33.63 23.91
CA ARG A 149 -12.90 34.57 24.51
C ARG A 149 -12.09 33.89 25.60
N LYS A 150 -12.75 33.12 26.49
CA LYS A 150 -12.09 32.39 27.57
C LYS A 150 -11.19 31.26 27.05
N PHE A 151 -11.63 30.51 26.04
CA PHE A 151 -10.83 29.53 25.29
C PHE A 151 -9.54 30.17 24.76
N THR A 152 -9.66 31.33 24.10
CA THR A 152 -8.50 32.05 23.56
C THR A 152 -7.55 32.49 24.65
N LYS A 153 -8.06 32.98 25.79
CA LYS A 153 -7.24 33.37 26.94
C LYS A 153 -6.49 32.18 27.54
N LEU A 154 -7.19 31.06 27.79
CA LEU A 154 -6.60 29.84 28.33
C LEU A 154 -5.50 29.29 27.41
N ARG A 155 -5.76 29.26 26.10
CA ARG A 155 -4.77 28.82 25.10
C ARG A 155 -3.53 29.72 25.10
N LYS A 156 -3.72 31.05 25.05
CA LYS A 156 -2.61 32.01 25.05
C LYS A 156 -1.80 31.99 26.34
N SER A 157 -2.39 31.61 27.47
CA SER A 157 -1.69 31.40 28.73
C SER A 157 -1.15 29.97 28.90
N TYR A 158 -1.13 29.17 27.82
CA TYR A 158 -0.72 27.76 27.83
C TYR A 158 -1.42 26.90 28.87
N ARG A 159 -2.66 27.24 29.24
CA ARG A 159 -3.52 26.50 30.19
C ARG A 159 -4.51 25.57 29.50
N LEU A 160 -4.49 25.51 28.17
CA LEU A 160 -5.41 24.71 27.36
C LEU A 160 -4.70 24.27 26.09
N ASP A 161 -4.63 22.97 25.87
CA ASP A 161 -4.19 22.34 24.64
C ASP A 161 -5.31 21.54 23.97
N ALA A 162 -5.03 21.02 22.78
CA ALA A 162 -6.01 20.25 22.01
C ALA A 162 -6.44 18.97 22.72
N ARG A 163 -5.51 18.30 23.43
CA ARG A 163 -5.77 17.03 24.11
C ARG A 163 -6.76 17.22 25.25
N LEU A 164 -6.52 18.18 26.15
CA LEU A 164 -7.42 18.50 27.26
C LEU A 164 -8.81 18.89 26.77
N TYR A 165 -8.88 19.72 25.73
CA TYR A 165 -10.16 20.11 25.15
C TYR A 165 -10.94 18.91 24.64
N LEU A 166 -10.32 18.07 23.81
CA LEU A 166 -10.96 16.88 23.24
C LEU A 166 -11.36 15.88 24.34
N SER A 167 -10.50 15.67 25.35
CA SER A 167 -10.81 14.79 26.48
C SER A 167 -12.09 15.22 27.20
N VAL A 168 -12.26 16.52 27.46
CA VAL A 168 -13.43 17.06 28.15
C VAL A 168 -14.66 17.13 27.22
N SER A 169 -14.51 17.64 26.00
CA SER A 169 -15.63 17.79 25.06
C SER A 169 -16.22 16.43 24.67
N THR A 170 -15.38 15.43 24.43
CA THR A 170 -15.84 14.09 24.06
C THR A 170 -16.53 13.40 25.23
N ALA A 171 -15.99 13.52 26.46
CA ALA A 171 -16.66 13.01 27.65
C ALA A 171 -18.04 13.66 27.86
N LEU A 172 -18.17 14.97 27.62
CA LEU A 172 -19.44 15.69 27.68
C LEU A 172 -20.45 15.24 26.62
N MET A 173 -19.99 15.02 25.38
CA MET A 173 -20.83 14.52 24.29
C MET A 173 -21.32 13.09 24.55
N ASN A 174 -20.49 12.25 25.17
CA ASN A 174 -20.81 10.85 25.47
C ASN A 174 -21.63 10.66 26.75
N ALA A 175 -21.57 11.59 27.70
CA ALA A 175 -22.26 11.48 28.99
C ALA A 175 -23.79 11.66 28.89
N ASN A 176 -24.32 12.25 27.81
CA ASN A 176 -25.71 12.69 27.74
C ASN A 176 -26.48 12.05 26.58
N LYS A 177 -27.71 11.61 26.86
CA LYS A 177 -28.76 11.38 25.85
C LYS A 177 -29.76 12.55 25.94
N PRO A 178 -30.20 13.17 24.82
CA PRO A 178 -29.82 12.89 23.43
C PRO A 178 -28.38 13.29 23.09
N LYS A 179 -27.85 12.72 21.99
CA LYS A 179 -26.48 12.95 21.52
C LYS A 179 -26.23 14.44 21.28
N ARG A 180 -25.23 15.01 21.95
CA ARG A 180 -24.84 16.43 21.81
C ARG A 180 -23.71 16.60 20.80
N THR A 181 -23.68 17.77 20.16
CA THR A 181 -22.61 18.18 19.24
C THR A 181 -21.47 18.89 19.98
N GLU A 182 -20.35 19.10 19.29
CA GLU A 182 -19.21 19.88 19.82
C GLU A 182 -19.65 21.30 20.25
N SER A 183 -20.52 21.94 19.46
CA SER A 183 -21.04 23.28 19.75
C SER A 183 -21.87 23.32 21.03
N ASP A 184 -22.69 22.30 21.26
CA ASP A 184 -23.60 22.24 22.42
C ASP A 184 -22.83 22.14 23.74
N VAL A 185 -21.72 21.40 23.73
CA VAL A 185 -20.91 21.16 24.93
C VAL A 185 -19.83 22.22 25.15
N PHE A 186 -19.53 23.03 24.13
CA PHE A 186 -18.40 23.96 24.14
C PHE A 186 -18.39 24.89 25.36
N PRO A 187 -19.46 25.64 25.71
CA PRO A 187 -19.43 26.51 26.88
C PRO A 187 -19.14 25.79 28.19
N ALA A 188 -19.76 24.62 28.39
CA ALA A 188 -19.54 23.79 29.58
C ALA A 188 -18.11 23.26 29.65
N ALA A 189 -17.57 22.79 28.53
CA ALA A 189 -16.18 22.34 28.43
C ALA A 189 -15.21 23.44 28.88
N ILE A 190 -15.40 24.69 28.41
CA ILE A 190 -14.53 25.81 28.78
C ILE A 190 -14.66 26.19 30.26
N ARG A 191 -15.85 26.06 30.87
CA ARG A 191 -16.02 26.26 32.32
C ARG A 191 -15.21 25.25 33.12
N ILE A 192 -15.38 23.95 32.81
CA ILE A 192 -14.68 22.84 33.47
C ILE A 192 -13.16 23.00 33.32
N ILE A 193 -12.67 23.18 32.09
CA ILE A 193 -11.24 23.36 31.80
C ILE A 193 -10.67 24.54 32.58
N ALA A 194 -11.38 25.67 32.62
CA ALA A 194 -10.91 26.84 33.37
C ALA A 194 -10.75 26.58 34.87
N ALA A 195 -11.62 25.76 35.46
CA ALA A 195 -11.58 25.40 36.87
C ALA A 195 -10.42 24.43 37.16
N VAL A 196 -10.32 23.34 36.39
CA VAL A 196 -9.28 22.30 36.60
C VAL A 196 -7.89 22.71 36.16
N THR A 197 -7.76 23.87 35.50
CA THR A 197 -6.46 24.48 35.16
C THR A 197 -6.14 25.69 36.05
N SER A 198 -6.99 26.00 37.03
CA SER A 198 -6.77 27.13 37.93
C SER A 198 -5.60 26.86 38.87
N ARG A 199 -4.93 27.93 39.32
CA ARG A 199 -3.80 27.81 40.26
C ARG A 199 -4.23 27.15 41.57
N ALA A 200 -5.40 27.51 42.09
CA ALA A 200 -5.95 26.96 43.33
C ALA A 200 -6.21 25.45 43.22
N PHE A 201 -6.86 25.02 42.13
CA PHE A 201 -7.04 23.58 41.87
C PHE A 201 -5.70 22.86 41.73
N ALA A 202 -4.77 23.44 40.97
CA ALA A 202 -3.48 22.81 40.72
C ALA A 202 -2.68 22.59 42.01
N SER A 203 -2.66 23.58 42.93
CA SER A 203 -1.95 23.46 44.21
C SER A 203 -2.51 22.39 45.14
N THR A 204 -3.81 22.09 45.06
CA THR A 204 -4.44 21.08 45.92
C THR A 204 -4.47 19.70 45.27
N PHE A 205 -4.73 19.63 43.96
CA PHE A 205 -4.92 18.37 43.25
C PHE A 205 -3.59 17.65 42.98
N PHE A 206 -2.52 18.39 42.73
CA PHE A 206 -1.20 17.83 42.43
C PHE A 206 -0.28 17.73 43.65
N ASP A 207 -0.82 17.84 44.86
CA ASP A 207 -0.08 17.55 46.09
C ASP A 207 0.26 16.05 46.15
N PRO A 208 1.53 15.65 46.05
CA PRO A 208 1.93 14.24 46.04
C PRO A 208 1.77 13.56 47.41
N SER A 209 1.56 14.31 48.49
CA SER A 209 1.31 13.78 49.83
C SER A 209 -0.16 13.43 50.09
N ALA A 210 -1.09 13.97 49.28
CA ALA A 210 -2.50 13.69 49.41
C ALA A 210 -2.85 12.24 49.04
N ARG A 211 -3.84 11.65 49.72
CA ARG A 211 -4.35 10.32 49.35
C ARG A 211 -5.15 10.43 48.06
N PHE A 212 -5.01 9.44 47.18
CA PHE A 212 -5.69 9.49 45.87
C PHE A 212 -7.22 9.54 45.97
N VAL A 213 -7.82 8.97 47.01
CA VAL A 213 -9.27 9.07 47.25
C VAL A 213 -9.71 10.51 47.52
N ASP A 214 -8.92 11.27 48.26
CA ASP A 214 -9.21 12.68 48.59
C ASP A 214 -8.97 13.55 47.35
N THR A 215 -7.87 13.30 46.62
CA THR A 215 -7.58 13.95 45.34
C THR A 215 -8.68 13.70 44.29
N PHE A 216 -9.22 12.49 44.23
CA PHE A 216 -10.32 12.15 43.32
C PHE A 216 -11.62 12.86 43.71
N ALA A 217 -11.90 13.01 45.01
CA ALA A 217 -13.05 13.79 45.50
C ALA A 217 -12.93 15.26 45.10
N ILE A 218 -11.76 15.88 45.26
CA ILE A 218 -11.49 17.27 44.81
C ILE A 218 -11.82 17.45 43.33
N LEU A 219 -11.42 16.50 42.48
CA LEU A 219 -11.74 16.55 41.05
C LEU A 219 -13.23 16.44 40.78
N ARG A 220 -13.91 15.47 41.42
CA ARG A 220 -15.35 15.28 41.28
C ARG A 220 -16.10 16.56 41.67
N ASP A 221 -15.78 17.14 42.81
CA ASP A 221 -16.46 18.32 43.34
C ASP A 221 -16.16 19.57 42.49
N THR A 222 -14.95 19.68 41.93
CA THR A 222 -14.60 20.73 40.96
C THR A 222 -15.38 20.59 39.66
N VAL A 223 -15.55 19.36 39.16
CA VAL A 223 -16.36 19.09 37.96
C VAL A 223 -17.82 19.43 38.22
N GLU A 224 -18.38 18.98 39.34
CA GLU A 224 -19.77 19.23 39.71
C GLU A 224 -20.06 20.72 39.84
N SER A 225 -19.25 21.48 40.58
CA SER A 225 -19.40 22.92 40.73
C SER A 225 -19.26 23.71 39.42
N SER A 226 -18.43 23.23 38.48
CA SER A 226 -18.20 23.89 37.19
C SER A 226 -19.24 23.53 36.13
N HIS A 227 -19.75 22.30 36.18
CA HIS A 227 -20.70 21.76 35.23
C HIS A 227 -22.16 22.02 35.63
N GLY A 228 -22.42 22.10 36.93
CA GLY A 228 -23.73 22.22 37.55
C GLY A 228 -24.32 20.90 38.04
N PHE A 229 -23.69 19.76 37.74
CA PHE A 229 -24.14 18.44 38.18
C PHE A 229 -22.98 17.43 38.23
N PRO A 230 -23.08 16.39 39.09
CA PRO A 230 -22.08 15.32 39.14
C PRO A 230 -21.96 14.59 37.79
N SER A 231 -20.72 14.33 37.34
CA SER A 231 -20.48 13.56 36.12
C SER A 231 -19.29 12.63 36.27
N ALA A 232 -19.57 11.36 36.58
CA ALA A 232 -18.53 10.33 36.71
C ALA A 232 -17.72 10.13 35.42
N HIS A 233 -18.34 10.33 34.25
CA HIS A 233 -17.65 10.18 32.97
C HIS A 233 -16.60 11.27 32.75
N ILE A 234 -16.92 12.53 33.07
CA ILE A 234 -15.99 13.66 32.94
C ILE A 234 -14.89 13.55 33.99
N THR A 235 -15.25 13.22 35.24
CA THR A 235 -14.29 13.00 36.32
C THR A 235 -13.28 11.90 35.95
N ARG A 236 -13.76 10.76 35.41
CA ARG A 236 -12.87 9.69 34.95
C ARG A 236 -11.97 10.12 33.79
N ALA A 237 -12.50 10.86 32.80
CA ALA A 237 -11.71 11.33 31.67
C ALA A 237 -10.57 12.26 32.12
N LEU A 238 -10.87 13.20 33.02
CA LEU A 238 -9.87 14.10 33.59
C LEU A 238 -8.87 13.37 34.50
N TRP A 239 -9.33 12.42 35.30
CA TRP A 239 -8.45 11.57 36.13
C TRP A 239 -7.43 10.84 35.27
N VAL A 240 -7.88 10.18 34.20
CA VAL A 240 -6.96 9.52 33.27
C VAL A 240 -6.02 10.51 32.58
N TYR A 241 -6.52 11.69 32.18
CA TYR A 241 -5.71 12.74 31.55
C TYR A 241 -4.59 13.27 32.47
N PHE A 242 -4.84 13.46 33.78
CA PHE A 242 -3.83 13.97 34.72
C PHE A 242 -2.81 12.93 35.17
N ARG A 243 -3.05 11.65 34.89
CA ARG A 243 -2.20 10.54 35.34
C ARG A 243 -0.72 10.66 34.97
N PRO A 244 -0.32 11.05 33.75
CA PRO A 244 1.10 11.20 33.38
C PRO A 244 1.81 12.29 34.19
N THR A 245 1.14 13.41 34.45
CA THR A 245 1.67 14.49 35.27
C THR A 245 1.89 14.03 36.70
N ILE A 246 0.92 13.34 37.29
CA ILE A 246 1.05 12.80 38.66
C ILE A 246 2.18 11.78 38.75
N ALA A 247 2.32 10.89 37.76
CA ALA A 247 3.43 9.93 37.72
C ALA A 247 4.80 10.63 37.68
N SER A 248 4.92 11.67 36.85
CA SER A 248 6.16 12.44 36.69
C SER A 248 6.49 13.25 37.96
N LEU A 249 5.49 13.90 38.57
CA LEU A 249 5.64 14.63 39.83
C LEU A 249 6.14 13.75 40.96
N ARG A 250 5.56 12.55 41.07
CA ARG A 250 5.99 11.56 42.06
C ARG A 250 7.41 11.09 41.81
N THR A 251 7.77 10.82 40.55
CA THR A 251 9.13 10.40 40.21
C THR A 251 10.14 11.47 40.62
N SER A 252 9.84 12.74 40.34
CA SER A 252 10.66 13.88 40.78
C SER A 252 10.74 14.01 42.30
N ALA A 253 9.63 13.83 43.02
CA ALA A 253 9.60 13.86 44.47
C ALA A 253 10.40 12.70 45.11
N GLU A 254 10.18 11.47 44.65
CA GLU A 254 10.86 10.25 45.10
C GLU A 254 12.38 10.31 44.83
N GLN A 255 12.79 10.87 43.68
CA GLN A 255 14.21 11.02 43.31
C GLN A 255 14.86 12.32 43.82
N LYS A 256 14.10 13.22 44.46
CA LYS A 256 14.54 14.56 44.87
C LYS A 256 15.17 15.36 43.72
N ARG A 257 14.55 15.30 42.54
CA ARG A 257 14.99 16.00 41.32
C ARG A 257 13.96 17.05 40.91
N PRO A 258 14.34 18.06 40.10
CA PRO A 258 13.38 18.96 39.50
C PRO A 258 12.28 18.21 38.75
N PHE A 259 11.09 18.81 38.68
CA PHE A 259 10.01 18.27 37.87
C PHE A 259 10.36 18.34 36.39
N GLU A 260 10.29 17.20 35.71
CA GLU A 260 10.36 17.10 34.26
C GLU A 260 9.08 16.44 33.74
N PRO A 261 8.29 17.09 32.86
CA PRO A 261 7.12 16.46 32.28
C PRO A 261 7.54 15.31 31.35
N ALA A 262 6.78 14.21 31.35
CA ALA A 262 7.05 13.06 30.49
C ALA A 262 6.64 13.31 29.03
N SER A 263 5.76 14.30 28.80
CA SER A 263 5.28 14.71 27.48
C SER A 263 5.02 16.22 27.45
N PRO A 264 5.23 16.90 26.30
CA PRO A 264 4.86 18.30 26.13
C PRO A 264 3.34 18.55 26.20
N HIS A 265 2.53 17.49 26.20
CA HIS A 265 1.07 17.51 26.38
C HIS A 265 0.62 16.92 27.72
N ASP A 266 1.53 16.85 28.69
CA ASP A 266 1.15 16.70 30.09
C ASP A 266 0.43 17.95 30.59
N TYR A 267 -0.20 17.88 31.76
CA TYR A 267 -1.01 18.94 32.33
C TYR A 267 -0.37 20.34 32.21
N PRO A 268 -1.07 21.32 31.61
CA PRO A 268 -0.47 22.58 31.16
C PRO A 268 0.04 23.56 32.24
N ALA A 269 -0.24 23.37 33.53
CA ALA A 269 0.09 24.34 34.59
C ALA A 269 1.34 23.98 35.43
N VAL A 270 2.35 23.40 34.77
CA VAL A 270 3.56 22.80 35.38
C VAL A 270 4.39 23.75 36.25
N ALA A 271 4.58 25.02 35.83
CA ALA A 271 5.55 25.91 36.45
C ALA A 271 5.24 26.26 37.93
N ASN A 272 3.98 26.16 38.34
CA ASN A 272 3.57 26.44 39.73
C ASN A 272 3.72 25.22 40.65
N ILE A 273 3.77 24.00 40.09
CA ILE A 273 3.82 22.75 40.83
C ILE A 273 5.28 22.31 41.03
N SER A 274 6.14 22.55 40.02
CA SER A 274 7.56 22.18 40.02
C SER A 274 8.36 22.77 41.19
N ALA A 275 8.02 23.97 41.66
CA ALA A 275 8.68 24.63 42.79
C ALA A 275 8.42 23.94 44.14
N SER A 276 7.34 23.18 44.25
CA SER A 276 6.94 22.48 45.49
C SER A 276 7.28 20.99 45.50
N ALA A 277 7.51 20.37 44.34
CA ALA A 277 7.66 18.91 44.22
C ALA A 277 8.82 18.32 45.06
N SER A 278 9.89 19.07 45.29
CA SER A 278 11.07 18.62 46.04
C SER A 278 10.88 18.58 47.56
N THR A 279 9.81 19.16 48.11
CA THR A 279 9.56 19.19 49.56
C THR A 279 8.78 17.97 50.08
N TYR A 280 8.25 17.13 49.20
CA TYR A 280 7.36 16.03 49.56
C TYR A 280 8.09 14.69 49.55
N ALA A 281 8.83 14.37 50.61
CA ALA A 281 9.67 13.17 50.66
C ALA A 281 9.11 12.00 51.50
N SER A 282 7.97 12.15 52.19
CA SER A 282 7.45 11.12 53.11
C SER A 282 5.95 10.88 52.94
N GLY A 283 5.53 9.61 52.97
CA GLY A 283 4.11 9.21 53.03
C GLY A 283 3.39 9.06 51.70
N VAL A 284 4.12 9.05 50.58
CA VAL A 284 3.53 8.98 49.24
C VAL A 284 2.89 7.59 49.00
N GLN A 285 1.57 7.54 48.75
CA GLN A 285 0.85 6.27 48.50
C GLN A 285 1.40 5.50 47.29
N PRO A 286 1.33 4.16 47.21
CA PRO A 286 1.73 3.42 46.01
C PRO A 286 0.94 3.87 44.77
N PHE A 287 1.62 4.13 43.65
CA PHE A 287 0.97 4.64 42.43
C PHE A 287 -0.09 3.69 41.84
N ALA A 288 -0.05 2.40 42.18
CA ALA A 288 -1.08 1.44 41.84
C ALA A 288 -2.48 1.86 42.35
N GLU A 289 -2.55 2.60 43.47
CA GLU A 289 -3.83 3.06 44.02
C GLU A 289 -4.51 4.15 43.19
N TYR A 290 -3.76 4.85 42.34
CA TYR A 290 -4.32 5.87 41.46
C TYR A 290 -5.44 5.33 40.57
N LEU A 291 -5.17 4.21 39.88
CA LEU A 291 -6.16 3.58 39.00
C LEU A 291 -7.18 2.74 39.78
N ARG A 292 -6.82 2.18 40.94
CA ARG A 292 -7.79 1.48 41.80
C ARG A 292 -8.91 2.43 42.26
N THR A 293 -8.57 3.69 42.53
CA THR A 293 -9.55 4.73 42.91
C THR A 293 -10.64 4.93 41.86
N SER A 294 -10.29 4.91 40.56
CA SER A 294 -11.25 4.98 39.46
C SER A 294 -11.74 3.62 38.95
N ARG A 295 -11.33 2.52 39.58
CA ARG A 295 -11.57 1.13 39.15
C ARG A 295 -11.05 0.84 37.74
N ASP A 296 -9.96 1.48 37.37
CA ASP A 296 -9.29 1.30 36.09
C ASP A 296 -8.10 0.34 36.18
N THR A 297 -7.72 -0.21 35.03
CA THR A 297 -6.44 -0.86 34.77
C THR A 297 -5.62 0.02 33.82
N PRO A 298 -4.30 -0.18 33.68
CA PRO A 298 -3.51 0.57 32.70
C PRO A 298 -4.09 0.50 31.27
N THR A 299 -4.67 -0.64 30.90
CA THR A 299 -5.31 -0.85 29.60
C THR A 299 -6.61 -0.07 29.48
N THR A 300 -7.53 -0.16 30.47
CA THR A 300 -8.81 0.56 30.40
C THR A 300 -8.63 2.08 30.46
N ALA A 301 -7.64 2.56 31.24
CA ALA A 301 -7.27 3.97 31.28
C ALA A 301 -6.77 4.44 29.91
N LEU A 302 -5.84 3.72 29.28
CA LEU A 302 -5.37 4.08 27.93
C LEU A 302 -6.49 4.04 26.90
N THR A 303 -7.30 2.98 26.88
CA THR A 303 -8.43 2.86 25.96
C THR A 303 -9.41 4.00 26.14
N HIS A 304 -9.66 4.41 27.39
CA HIS A 304 -10.51 5.56 27.68
C HIS A 304 -9.94 6.87 27.14
N ASP A 305 -8.66 7.15 27.39
CA ASP A 305 -7.97 8.34 26.87
C ASP A 305 -8.02 8.39 25.34
N LEU A 306 -7.72 7.27 24.67
CA LEU A 306 -7.80 7.15 23.22
C LEU A 306 -9.22 7.34 22.68
N THR A 307 -10.22 6.80 23.37
CA THR A 307 -11.63 6.97 23.00
C THR A 307 -12.05 8.45 23.10
N CYS A 308 -11.55 9.18 24.09
CA CYS A 308 -11.84 10.60 24.24
C CYS A 308 -11.16 11.47 23.16
N LEU A 309 -10.08 10.98 22.56
CA LEU A 309 -9.40 11.60 21.41
C LEU A 309 -10.03 11.20 20.05
N ALA A 310 -11.23 10.62 20.08
CA ALA A 310 -12.26 10.46 19.04
C ALA A 310 -11.90 9.82 17.69
N HIS A 311 -10.64 9.55 17.33
CA HIS A 311 -10.30 8.97 16.01
C HIS A 311 -9.15 7.94 16.01
N LEU A 312 -8.67 7.53 17.17
CA LEU A 312 -7.64 6.50 17.26
C LEU A 312 -8.28 5.16 17.59
N THR A 313 -8.55 4.33 16.58
CA THR A 313 -8.87 2.92 16.83
C THR A 313 -7.65 2.26 17.46
N PRO A 314 -7.72 1.80 18.73
CA PRO A 314 -6.54 1.48 19.51
C PRO A 314 -5.63 0.39 18.93
N ALA A 315 -6.13 -0.43 18.00
CA ALA A 315 -5.52 -1.71 17.61
C ALA A 315 -4.89 -1.77 16.21
N THR A 316 -5.03 -0.77 15.33
CA THR A 316 -4.78 -0.96 13.89
C THR A 316 -3.81 0.01 13.21
N ASP A 317 -3.42 1.12 13.84
CA ASP A 317 -2.57 2.12 13.19
C ASP A 317 -1.06 1.90 13.40
N GLY A 318 -0.67 0.81 14.07
CA GLY A 318 0.73 0.41 14.28
C GLY A 318 1.55 1.37 15.14
N ARG A 319 0.94 2.44 15.68
CA ARG A 319 1.62 3.49 16.44
C ARG A 319 2.02 3.04 17.83
N LEU A 320 3.11 3.59 18.33
CA LEU A 320 3.50 3.44 19.72
C LEU A 320 2.60 4.31 20.60
N ARG A 321 2.16 3.75 21.72
CA ARG A 321 1.37 4.44 22.75
C ARG A 321 2.14 4.47 24.05
N GLN A 322 2.04 5.58 24.76
CA GLN A 322 2.61 5.72 26.09
C GLN A 322 1.75 4.97 27.11
N PHE A 323 2.39 4.15 27.92
CA PHE A 323 1.84 3.42 29.05
C PHE A 323 2.53 3.87 30.32
N ILE A 324 1.81 3.78 31.43
CA ILE A 324 2.38 3.99 32.76
C ILE A 324 2.07 2.76 33.58
N CYS A 325 3.09 2.10 34.12
CA CYS A 325 2.91 0.87 34.90
C CYS A 325 2.40 1.17 36.34
N PRO A 326 2.03 0.15 37.13
CA PRO A 326 1.60 0.35 38.52
C PRO A 326 2.66 0.98 39.44
N LYS A 327 3.95 0.92 39.07
CA LYS A 327 5.04 1.61 39.78
C LYS A 327 5.29 3.04 39.28
N GLY A 328 4.55 3.54 38.29
CA GLY A 328 4.68 4.91 37.79
C GLY A 328 5.65 5.12 36.62
N HIS A 329 6.39 4.09 36.18
CA HIS A 329 7.27 4.22 35.02
C HIS A 329 6.48 4.41 33.72
N ALA A 330 6.80 5.48 32.98
CA ALA A 330 6.23 5.78 31.67
C ALA A 330 7.06 5.14 30.54
N TYR A 331 6.45 4.39 29.64
CA TYR A 331 7.14 3.71 28.52
C TYR A 331 6.20 3.53 27.33
N SER A 332 6.73 3.35 26.12
CA SER A 332 5.92 3.21 24.93
C SER A 332 5.92 1.79 24.37
N SER A 333 4.75 1.33 23.97
CA SER A 333 4.56 0.01 23.36
C SER A 333 3.45 0.08 22.31
N ARG A 334 3.38 -0.93 21.44
CA ARG A 334 2.16 -1.15 20.63
C ARG A 334 1.07 -1.75 21.52
N LEU A 335 -0.17 -1.34 21.28
CA LEU A 335 -1.34 -2.05 21.80
C LEU A 335 -1.56 -3.29 20.92
N LEU A 336 -1.67 -4.47 21.53
CA LEU A 336 -1.97 -5.70 20.80
C LEU A 336 -3.49 -5.87 20.70
N ALA A 337 -3.96 -6.42 19.58
CA ALA A 337 -5.40 -6.62 19.31
C ALA A 337 -6.08 -7.67 20.20
N SER A 338 -5.35 -8.35 21.09
CA SER A 338 -5.87 -9.34 22.03
C SER A 338 -5.59 -8.92 23.47
N ASP A 339 -6.45 -9.36 24.40
CA ASP A 339 -6.34 -9.16 25.86
C ASP A 339 -5.04 -9.69 26.50
N LYS A 340 -4.09 -10.19 25.69
CA LYS A 340 -2.75 -10.60 26.12
C LYS A 340 -1.80 -9.40 26.29
N GLY A 341 -2.22 -8.46 27.13
CA GLY A 341 -1.36 -7.56 27.90
C GLY A 341 -0.53 -6.53 27.15
N VAL A 342 -0.34 -5.38 27.81
CA VAL A 342 0.73 -4.43 27.49
C VAL A 342 2.08 -5.14 27.71
N SER A 343 3.10 -4.80 26.89
CA SER A 343 4.46 -5.28 27.16
C SER A 343 4.86 -4.94 28.61
N ARG A 344 5.56 -5.88 29.27
CA ARG A 344 6.03 -5.66 30.64
C ARG A 344 6.88 -4.39 30.69
N CYS A 345 6.64 -3.57 31.71
CA CYS A 345 7.35 -2.32 31.90
C CYS A 345 8.86 -2.54 31.83
N PRO A 346 9.58 -1.89 30.90
CA PRO A 346 10.98 -2.17 30.67
C PRO A 346 11.82 -1.87 31.89
N VAL A 347 11.54 -0.77 32.59
CA VAL A 347 12.23 -0.41 33.83
C VAL A 347 12.05 -1.46 34.92
N CYS A 348 10.86 -2.05 35.05
CA CYS A 348 10.55 -2.99 36.15
C CYS A 348 11.23 -4.35 35.98
N VAL A 349 11.50 -4.76 34.74
CA VAL A 349 12.05 -6.07 34.41
C VAL A 349 13.49 -6.00 33.93
N ASN A 350 14.05 -4.80 33.80
CA ASN A 350 15.42 -4.61 33.35
C ASN A 350 16.40 -5.11 34.42
N THR A 351 17.39 -5.89 33.98
CA THR A 351 18.53 -6.28 34.80
C THR A 351 19.73 -5.43 34.34
N PRO A 352 20.38 -4.68 35.24
CA PRO A 352 21.55 -3.87 34.87
C PRO A 352 22.64 -4.73 34.20
N PRO A 353 23.29 -4.24 33.15
CA PRO A 353 24.40 -4.94 32.51
C PRO A 353 25.62 -5.01 33.42
N HIS A 354 26.44 -6.05 33.25
CA HIS A 354 27.81 -6.04 33.78
C HIS A 354 28.62 -4.93 33.10
N THR A 355 29.60 -4.38 33.82
CA THR A 355 30.49 -3.31 33.34
C THR A 355 31.08 -3.66 31.96
N GLY A 356 30.89 -2.77 30.97
CA GLY A 356 31.41 -2.96 29.61
C GLY A 356 30.49 -3.71 28.65
N TYR A 357 29.44 -4.37 29.13
CA TYR A 357 28.46 -5.11 28.31
C TYR A 357 27.18 -4.32 28.01
N ASP A 358 27.12 -3.07 28.44
CA ASP A 358 26.03 -2.17 28.12
C ASP A 358 26.01 -1.81 26.62
N LEU A 359 24.83 -1.42 26.14
CA LEU A 359 24.57 -1.10 24.74
C LEU A 359 25.48 0.02 24.23
N ARG A 360 25.80 1.01 25.07
CA ARG A 360 26.67 2.12 24.66
C ARG A 360 28.08 1.66 24.33
N ASN A 361 28.64 0.74 25.10
CA ASN A 361 29.99 0.21 24.88
C ASN A 361 30.04 -0.79 23.72
N ILE A 362 29.08 -1.71 23.62
CA ILE A 362 29.07 -2.74 22.58
C ILE A 362 28.63 -2.21 21.21
N ALA A 363 27.65 -1.29 21.18
CA ALA A 363 27.08 -0.77 19.95
C ALA A 363 26.78 0.74 20.05
N PRO A 364 27.82 1.60 20.05
CA PRO A 364 27.67 3.05 20.25
C PRO A 364 26.79 3.72 19.20
N HIS A 365 26.79 3.22 17.96
CA HIS A 365 25.91 3.75 16.90
C HIS A 365 24.41 3.56 17.22
N LEU A 366 24.05 2.51 17.96
CA LEU A 366 22.68 2.24 18.39
C LEU A 366 22.27 3.07 19.62
N ALA A 367 23.23 3.58 20.40
CA ALA A 367 22.93 4.37 21.59
C ALA A 367 22.13 5.64 21.24
N ASN A 368 22.42 6.25 20.08
CA ASN A 368 21.71 7.45 19.59
C ASN A 368 20.31 7.14 19.04
N GLU A 369 20.05 5.88 18.70
CA GLU A 369 18.73 5.45 18.23
C GLU A 369 17.79 5.07 19.37
N LEU A 370 18.31 4.77 20.56
CA LEU A 370 17.47 4.49 21.72
C LEU A 370 16.73 5.76 22.14
N ILE A 371 15.44 5.66 22.51
CA ILE A 371 14.64 6.81 22.95
C ILE A 371 14.36 6.71 24.45
N PRO A 372 15.17 7.32 25.35
CA PRO A 372 14.99 7.17 26.81
C PRO A 372 13.63 7.62 27.32
N SER A 373 13.08 8.72 26.77
CA SER A 373 11.77 9.26 27.14
C SER A 373 10.62 8.28 26.87
N LEU A 374 10.80 7.35 25.93
CA LEU A 374 9.82 6.29 25.63
C LEU A 374 10.15 4.96 26.33
N ASN A 375 11.24 4.88 27.10
CA ASN A 375 11.71 3.67 27.77
C ASN A 375 11.77 3.82 29.30
N GLY A 376 11.08 4.81 29.87
CA GLY A 376 11.09 5.09 31.31
C GLY A 376 12.42 5.59 31.82
N GLY A 377 13.16 6.33 30.98
CA GLY A 377 14.45 6.92 31.33
C GLY A 377 15.65 6.00 31.15
N LEU A 378 15.46 4.73 30.74
CA LEU A 378 16.57 3.82 30.47
C LEU A 378 17.45 4.38 29.35
N THR A 379 18.72 4.59 29.67
CA THR A 379 19.76 5.00 28.74
C THR A 379 20.50 3.79 28.18
N ALA A 380 21.32 3.99 27.15
CA ALA A 380 22.15 2.93 26.59
C ALA A 380 23.19 2.35 27.58
N ARG A 381 23.44 3.01 28.72
CA ARG A 381 24.30 2.49 29.80
C ARG A 381 23.55 1.53 30.73
N ASP A 382 22.24 1.64 30.80
CA ASP A 382 21.41 0.87 31.74
C ASP A 382 20.95 -0.46 31.14
N VAL A 383 21.26 -0.73 29.87
CA VAL A 383 20.69 -1.83 29.08
C VAL A 383 21.80 -2.69 28.50
N SER A 384 21.74 -4.00 28.74
CA SER A 384 22.64 -4.96 28.10
C SER A 384 22.43 -5.06 26.57
N ALA A 385 23.52 -5.14 25.82
CA ALA A 385 23.52 -5.32 24.37
C ALA A 385 22.88 -6.65 23.91
N SER A 386 22.83 -7.67 24.78
CA SER A 386 22.20 -8.97 24.53
C SER A 386 20.78 -9.08 25.12
N SER A 387 20.24 -7.97 25.65
CA SER A 387 18.92 -7.96 26.27
C SER A 387 17.82 -8.31 25.27
N THR A 388 16.88 -9.16 25.70
CA THR A 388 15.64 -9.49 25.00
C THR A 388 14.51 -8.51 25.34
N LEU A 389 14.82 -7.46 26.12
CA LEU A 389 13.86 -6.45 26.50
C LEU A 389 13.39 -5.65 25.28
N LYS A 390 12.08 -5.46 25.15
CA LYS A 390 11.48 -4.64 24.10
C LYS A 390 11.59 -3.17 24.47
N LEU A 391 12.36 -2.42 23.69
CA LEU A 391 12.60 -0.99 23.88
C LEU A 391 12.18 -0.21 22.63
N ALA A 392 11.84 1.05 22.81
CA ALA A 392 11.54 2.01 21.76
C ALA A 392 12.83 2.62 21.19
N TRP A 393 12.89 2.69 19.85
CA TRP A 393 14.00 3.17 19.04
C TRP A 393 13.49 4.16 18.00
N THR A 394 14.34 5.08 17.56
CA THR A 394 14.14 5.94 16.39
C THR A 394 15.13 5.54 15.31
N CYS A 395 14.66 5.36 14.07
CA CYS A 395 15.57 5.15 12.94
C CYS A 395 16.07 6.48 12.37
N PRO A 396 17.08 6.47 11.48
CA PRO A 396 17.57 7.69 10.81
C PRO A 396 16.52 8.48 10.03
N ARG A 397 15.40 7.84 9.64
CA ARG A 397 14.26 8.50 8.98
C ARG A 397 13.23 9.07 9.97
N GLY A 398 13.51 9.01 11.28
CA GLY A 398 12.66 9.54 12.35
C GLY A 398 11.48 8.65 12.75
N HIS A 399 11.41 7.40 12.28
CA HIS A 399 10.32 6.50 12.67
C HIS A 399 10.59 5.89 14.05
N ALA A 400 9.62 6.00 14.96
CA ALA A 400 9.66 5.33 16.25
C ALA A 400 9.12 3.88 16.13
N TYR A 401 9.86 2.91 16.68
CA TYR A 401 9.48 1.49 16.66
C TYR A 401 10.02 0.72 17.86
N VAL A 402 9.46 -0.45 18.13
CA VAL A 402 9.90 -1.33 19.23
C VAL A 402 10.73 -2.48 18.67
N ALA A 403 11.90 -2.73 19.29
CA ALA A 403 12.82 -3.83 19.00
C ALA A 403 13.62 -4.20 20.26
N THR A 404 14.30 -5.34 20.25
CA THR A 404 15.20 -5.73 21.35
C THR A 404 16.64 -5.33 21.06
N PRO A 405 17.44 -4.92 22.07
CA PRO A 405 18.87 -4.69 21.91
C PRO A 405 19.59 -5.84 21.20
N ALA A 406 19.33 -7.08 21.62
CA ALA A 406 19.91 -8.28 21.00
C ALA A 406 19.65 -8.34 19.48
N SER A 407 18.42 -8.09 19.03
CA SER A 407 18.08 -8.10 17.59
C SER A 407 18.72 -6.94 16.81
N ARG A 408 19.04 -5.83 17.48
CA ARG A 408 19.70 -4.68 16.84
C ARG A 408 21.21 -4.90 16.75
N THR A 409 21.81 -5.56 17.73
CA THR A 409 23.26 -5.81 17.78
C THR A 409 23.67 -7.02 16.93
N THR A 410 22.91 -8.11 16.97
CA THR A 410 23.29 -9.37 16.30
C THR A 410 22.82 -9.49 14.85
N THR A 411 21.58 -9.05 14.56
CA THR A 411 20.94 -9.23 13.24
C THR A 411 20.71 -7.91 12.52
N ASN A 412 21.17 -6.79 13.11
CA ASN A 412 20.98 -5.43 12.63
C ASN A 412 19.55 -5.16 12.13
N SER A 413 18.56 -5.55 12.94
CA SER A 413 17.16 -5.51 12.50
C SER A 413 16.72 -4.11 12.07
N ALA A 414 16.36 -3.99 10.79
CA ALA A 414 15.93 -2.74 10.19
C ALA A 414 14.55 -2.28 10.70
N CYS A 415 14.34 -0.97 10.68
CA CYS A 415 13.09 -0.33 11.09
C CYS A 415 11.88 -0.93 10.33
N PRO A 416 10.89 -1.51 11.04
CA PRO A 416 9.76 -2.20 10.42
C PRO A 416 8.80 -1.27 9.66
N VAL A 417 8.81 0.03 9.96
CA VAL A 417 8.05 1.05 9.22
C VAL A 417 8.72 1.31 7.87
N CYS A 418 10.05 1.48 7.84
CA CYS A 418 10.82 1.62 6.60
C CYS A 418 10.65 0.41 5.67
N THR A 419 10.70 -0.81 6.24
CA THR A 419 10.54 -2.05 5.47
C THR A 419 9.08 -2.40 5.18
N LYS A 420 8.11 -1.51 5.50
CA LYS A 420 6.66 -1.72 5.29
C LYS A 420 6.08 -2.97 5.98
N ARG A 421 6.79 -3.54 6.97
CA ARG A 421 6.31 -4.66 7.80
C ARG A 421 5.27 -4.20 8.82
N VAL A 422 5.33 -2.92 9.20
CA VAL A 422 4.33 -2.26 10.04
C VAL A 422 3.82 -1.05 9.28
N VAL A 423 2.50 -0.99 9.09
CA VAL A 423 1.82 0.15 8.49
C VAL A 423 1.47 1.14 9.59
N VAL A 424 1.84 2.40 9.39
CA VAL A 424 1.55 3.53 10.25
C VAL A 424 0.78 4.54 9.43
N ALA A 425 -0.48 4.79 9.82
CA ALA A 425 -1.34 5.77 9.19
C ALA A 425 -0.71 7.17 9.24
N GLY A 426 -0.76 7.89 8.12
CA GLY A 426 -0.12 9.19 7.92
C GLY A 426 1.37 9.11 7.55
N VAL A 427 1.98 7.91 7.49
CA VAL A 427 3.43 7.75 7.27
C VAL A 427 3.71 6.89 6.04
N ASN A 428 3.30 5.62 6.07
CA ASN A 428 3.63 4.66 5.01
C ASN A 428 2.40 3.86 4.53
N ASP A 429 1.20 4.29 4.91
CA ASP A 429 -0.04 3.73 4.41
C ASP A 429 -0.36 4.18 2.98
N LEU A 430 -1.30 3.50 2.34
CA LEU A 430 -1.66 3.71 0.95
C LEU A 430 -2.35 5.07 0.73
N ALA A 431 -3.19 5.53 1.65
CA ALA A 431 -3.81 6.85 1.53
C ALA A 431 -2.78 7.97 1.59
N THR A 432 -1.70 7.80 2.37
CA THR A 432 -0.61 8.77 2.42
C THR A 432 0.30 8.68 1.20
N THR A 433 0.71 7.46 0.83
CA THR A 433 1.77 7.26 -0.18
C THR A 433 1.26 7.25 -1.61
N ILE A 434 0.01 6.82 -1.87
CA ILE A 434 -0.60 6.75 -3.20
C ILE A 434 -2.08 7.18 -3.14
N ARG A 435 -2.30 8.49 -2.97
CA ARG A 435 -3.64 9.10 -2.80
C ARG A 435 -4.64 8.74 -3.90
N MET A 436 -4.21 8.78 -5.16
CA MET A 436 -5.09 8.47 -6.30
C MET A 436 -5.59 7.03 -6.27
N LEU A 437 -4.73 6.11 -5.85
CA LEU A 437 -5.12 4.71 -5.72
C LEU A 437 -6.05 4.50 -4.52
N ALA A 438 -5.82 5.21 -3.41
CA ALA A 438 -6.71 5.17 -2.27
C ALA A 438 -8.14 5.63 -2.59
N SER A 439 -8.32 6.60 -3.51
CA SER A 439 -9.66 7.00 -3.98
C SER A 439 -10.37 5.96 -4.84
N GLU A 440 -9.66 4.98 -5.37
CA GLU A 440 -10.25 3.87 -6.14
C GLU A 440 -10.68 2.69 -5.26
N PHE A 441 -10.57 2.79 -3.92
CA PHE A 441 -11.11 1.76 -3.04
C PHE A 441 -12.62 1.63 -3.24
N HIS A 442 -13.08 0.41 -3.48
CA HIS A 442 -14.51 0.18 -3.65
C HIS A 442 -15.27 0.49 -2.33
N PRO A 443 -16.41 1.20 -2.37
CA PRO A 443 -17.17 1.57 -1.16
C PRO A 443 -17.55 0.39 -0.26
N SER A 444 -17.77 -0.80 -0.84
CA SER A 444 -18.09 -2.02 -0.09
C SER A 444 -16.94 -2.59 0.76
N GLU A 445 -15.70 -2.13 0.57
CA GLU A 445 -14.59 -2.52 1.45
C GLU A 445 -14.70 -1.82 2.82
N TYR A 446 -15.38 -0.67 2.88
CA TYR A 446 -15.59 0.08 4.11
C TYR A 446 -16.72 -0.50 4.96
N PRO A 447 -16.66 -0.35 6.30
CA PRO A 447 -15.52 0.16 7.08
C PRO A 447 -14.47 -0.92 7.36
N ARG A 448 -14.67 -2.15 6.88
CA ARG A 448 -13.87 -3.34 7.23
C ARG A 448 -12.41 -3.22 6.79
N ARG A 449 -12.16 -2.61 5.64
CA ARG A 449 -10.84 -2.37 5.06
C ARG A 449 -10.79 -0.94 4.56
N THR A 450 -9.77 -0.22 4.99
CA THR A 450 -9.55 1.17 4.59
C THR A 450 -8.13 1.34 4.05
N PRO A 451 -7.87 2.33 3.18
CA PRO A 451 -6.54 2.55 2.62
C PRO A 451 -5.44 2.78 3.67
N VAL A 452 -5.80 3.31 4.84
CA VAL A 452 -4.84 3.57 5.94
C VAL A 452 -4.30 2.30 6.59
N MET A 453 -4.92 1.14 6.34
CA MET A 453 -4.52 -0.15 6.92
C MET A 453 -3.39 -0.85 6.14
N PHE A 454 -3.11 -0.42 4.91
CA PHE A 454 -2.21 -1.13 4.01
C PHE A 454 -1.09 -0.24 3.51
N ALA A 455 0.11 -0.79 3.34
CA ALA A 455 1.16 -0.15 2.55
C ALA A 455 1.00 -0.51 1.07
N ALA A 456 1.61 0.29 0.19
CA ALA A 456 1.62 0.06 -1.26
C ALA A 456 2.10 -1.33 -1.70
N GLY A 457 2.97 -1.99 -0.92
CA GLY A 457 3.46 -3.34 -1.23
C GLY A 457 2.58 -4.50 -0.73
N SER A 458 1.38 -4.23 -0.22
CA SER A 458 0.51 -5.25 0.38
C SER A 458 0.01 -6.27 -0.67
N SER A 459 0.15 -7.57 -0.35
CA SER A 459 -0.40 -8.66 -1.16
C SER A 459 -1.92 -8.85 -0.98
N THR A 460 -2.57 -8.00 -0.17
CA THR A 460 -4.00 -8.11 0.09
C THR A 460 -4.81 -7.87 -1.20
N ASN A 461 -5.65 -8.83 -1.55
CA ASN A 461 -6.58 -8.74 -2.67
C ASN A 461 -7.90 -8.09 -2.21
N ILE A 462 -8.24 -6.94 -2.83
CA ILE A 462 -9.44 -6.16 -2.53
C ILE A 462 -10.20 -5.84 -3.82
N LEU A 463 -11.45 -5.38 -3.65
CA LEU A 463 -12.26 -4.83 -4.73
C LEU A 463 -11.92 -3.34 -4.96
N TRP A 464 -11.76 -2.97 -6.23
CA TRP A 464 -11.47 -1.61 -6.69
C TRP A 464 -12.62 -1.08 -7.53
N LEU A 465 -12.79 0.24 -7.54
CA LEU A 465 -13.72 0.97 -8.40
C LEU A 465 -12.91 2.03 -9.17
N CYS A 466 -12.77 1.88 -10.49
CA CYS A 466 -12.09 2.92 -11.28
C CYS A 466 -12.99 4.14 -11.50
N ALA A 467 -12.42 5.24 -12.01
CA ALA A 467 -13.13 6.47 -12.32
C ALA A 467 -14.31 6.28 -13.29
N GLU A 468 -14.21 5.31 -14.22
CA GLU A 468 -15.26 4.94 -15.17
C GLU A 468 -16.36 4.04 -14.56
N GLY A 469 -16.30 3.76 -13.25
CA GLY A 469 -17.31 2.97 -12.53
C GLY A 469 -17.15 1.44 -12.62
N HIS A 470 -16.07 0.93 -13.21
CA HIS A 470 -15.85 -0.51 -13.29
C HIS A 470 -15.31 -1.08 -11.98
N SER A 471 -15.91 -2.18 -11.52
CA SER A 471 -15.49 -2.92 -10.35
C SER A 471 -14.61 -4.12 -10.71
N PHE A 472 -13.45 -4.26 -10.06
CA PHE A 472 -12.52 -5.37 -10.34
C PHE A 472 -11.65 -5.72 -9.13
N ARG A 473 -11.17 -6.97 -9.06
CA ARG A 473 -10.28 -7.45 -7.98
C ARG A 473 -8.82 -7.38 -8.40
N ALA A 474 -7.98 -6.85 -7.53
CA ALA A 474 -6.53 -6.84 -7.69
C ALA A 474 -5.85 -6.74 -6.32
N THR A 475 -4.60 -7.15 -6.23
CA THR A 475 -3.79 -6.89 -5.03
C THR A 475 -3.34 -5.43 -4.99
N ILE A 476 -3.15 -4.89 -3.79
CA ILE A 476 -2.65 -3.52 -3.61
C ILE A 476 -1.26 -3.36 -4.24
N ALA A 477 -0.38 -4.35 -4.08
CA ALA A 477 0.94 -4.36 -4.70
C ALA A 477 0.89 -4.23 -6.23
N LEU A 478 0.00 -4.96 -6.90
CA LEU A 478 -0.12 -4.88 -8.36
C LEU A 478 -0.70 -3.53 -8.80
N ARG A 479 -1.70 -3.01 -8.09
CA ARG A 479 -2.24 -1.67 -8.38
C ARG A 479 -1.19 -0.58 -8.17
N ALA A 480 -0.42 -0.65 -7.08
CA ALA A 480 0.67 0.29 -6.78
C ALA A 480 1.79 0.22 -7.82
N ALA A 481 2.00 -0.95 -8.44
CA ALA A 481 2.92 -1.13 -9.57
C ALA A 481 2.37 -0.63 -10.92
N GLY A 482 1.17 -0.03 -10.95
CA GLY A 482 0.60 0.59 -12.14
C GLY A 482 -0.41 -0.27 -12.90
N GLN A 483 -0.92 -1.36 -12.32
CA GLN A 483 -2.00 -2.12 -12.97
C GLN A 483 -3.27 -1.27 -13.07
N ASN A 484 -3.74 -1.03 -14.29
CA ASN A 484 -4.98 -0.31 -14.57
C ASN A 484 -6.21 -1.23 -14.53
N CYS A 485 -7.40 -0.63 -14.58
CA CYS A 485 -8.66 -1.36 -14.72
C CYS A 485 -8.62 -2.26 -15.99
N PRO A 486 -8.85 -3.59 -15.86
CA PRO A 486 -8.83 -4.50 -17.00
C PRO A 486 -9.86 -4.14 -18.08
N THR A 487 -11.05 -3.68 -17.68
CA THR A 487 -12.11 -3.27 -18.61
C THR A 487 -11.72 -2.03 -19.40
N CYS A 488 -11.27 -0.96 -18.71
CA CYS A 488 -10.78 0.25 -19.37
C CYS A 488 -9.58 -0.04 -20.27
N THR A 489 -8.65 -0.89 -19.83
CA THR A 489 -7.47 -1.28 -20.62
C THR A 489 -7.87 -2.04 -21.88
N THR A 490 -8.87 -2.91 -21.80
CA THR A 490 -9.37 -3.66 -22.96
C THR A 490 -10.11 -2.73 -23.92
N ALA A 491 -10.98 -1.85 -23.42
CA ALA A 491 -11.67 -0.84 -24.22
C ALA A 491 -10.68 0.09 -24.95
N ALA A 492 -9.65 0.59 -24.25
CA ALA A 492 -8.60 1.42 -24.84
C ALA A 492 -7.84 0.68 -25.95
N LYS A 493 -7.50 -0.60 -25.74
CA LYS A 493 -6.86 -1.45 -26.76
C LYS A 493 -7.72 -1.63 -28.00
N HIS A 494 -9.03 -1.79 -27.85
CA HIS A 494 -9.95 -1.88 -28.98
C HIS A 494 -10.08 -0.54 -29.72
N ALA A 495 -10.14 0.58 -29.01
CA ALA A 495 -10.23 1.90 -29.60
C ALA A 495 -8.95 2.32 -30.34
N SER A 496 -7.76 1.87 -29.89
CA SER A 496 -6.48 2.20 -30.52
C SER A 496 -6.05 1.22 -31.62
N ALA A 497 -6.75 0.10 -31.80
CA ALA A 497 -6.37 -0.93 -32.75
C ALA A 497 -6.99 -0.66 -34.13
N ARG A 498 -6.15 -0.57 -35.16
CA ARG A 498 -6.59 -0.50 -36.56
C ARG A 498 -7.42 -1.73 -36.91
N SER A 499 -8.48 -1.52 -37.70
CA SER A 499 -9.35 -2.60 -38.16
C SER A 499 -8.59 -3.62 -39.02
N LEU A 500 -9.15 -4.81 -39.23
CA LEU A 500 -8.56 -5.84 -40.08
C LEU A 500 -8.46 -5.35 -41.53
N THR A 501 -9.43 -4.56 -41.99
CA THR A 501 -9.41 -3.90 -43.30
C THR A 501 -8.22 -2.96 -43.46
N GLU A 502 -7.93 -2.14 -42.45
CA GLU A 502 -6.83 -1.17 -42.48
C GLU A 502 -5.46 -1.83 -42.29
N SER A 503 -5.37 -2.81 -41.40
CA SER A 503 -4.08 -3.43 -41.03
C SER A 503 -3.66 -4.56 -41.96
N HIS A 504 -4.60 -5.32 -42.52
CA HIS A 504 -4.32 -6.50 -43.35
C HIS A 504 -5.31 -6.59 -44.53
N PRO A 505 -5.24 -5.65 -45.50
CA PRO A 505 -6.18 -5.57 -46.61
C PRO A 505 -6.23 -6.86 -47.44
N ASP A 506 -5.11 -7.56 -47.62
CA ASP A 506 -5.06 -8.80 -48.41
C ASP A 506 -5.69 -10.01 -47.70
N ILE A 507 -5.74 -9.98 -46.36
CA ILE A 507 -6.47 -10.97 -45.57
C ILE A 507 -7.96 -10.60 -45.55
N ALA A 508 -8.29 -9.31 -45.45
CA ALA A 508 -9.67 -8.83 -45.53
C ALA A 508 -10.34 -9.17 -46.88
N LYS A 509 -9.60 -9.13 -48.00
CA LYS A 509 -10.08 -9.58 -49.32
C LYS A 509 -10.51 -11.06 -49.35
N GLN A 510 -9.97 -11.88 -48.46
CA GLN A 510 -10.29 -13.30 -48.35
C GLN A 510 -11.46 -13.57 -47.41
N TRP A 511 -12.15 -12.53 -46.93
CA TRP A 511 -13.34 -12.68 -46.09
C TRP A 511 -14.48 -13.31 -46.89
N HIS A 512 -15.13 -14.31 -46.31
CA HIS A 512 -16.24 -14.97 -46.99
C HIS A 512 -17.46 -14.02 -47.11
N PRO A 513 -18.05 -13.84 -48.31
CA PRO A 513 -19.09 -12.83 -48.55
C PRO A 513 -20.40 -13.06 -47.77
N THR A 514 -20.81 -14.31 -47.57
CA THR A 514 -22.13 -14.64 -46.99
C THR A 514 -22.10 -15.40 -45.66
N ARG A 515 -21.00 -16.10 -45.31
CA ARG A 515 -20.93 -17.00 -44.14
C ARG A 515 -20.55 -16.32 -42.83
N ASN A 516 -20.20 -15.04 -42.87
CA ASN A 516 -19.91 -14.23 -41.68
C ASN A 516 -21.11 -13.38 -41.23
N TYR A 517 -22.30 -13.61 -41.81
CA TYR A 517 -23.53 -12.87 -41.51
C TYR A 517 -23.32 -11.34 -41.65
N ALA A 518 -23.90 -10.54 -40.75
CA ALA A 518 -23.81 -9.08 -40.76
C ALA A 518 -22.45 -8.53 -40.26
N ARG A 519 -21.39 -9.36 -40.18
CA ARG A 519 -20.08 -8.95 -39.65
C ARG A 519 -19.09 -8.76 -40.79
N SER A 520 -18.42 -7.62 -40.75
CA SER A 520 -17.42 -7.20 -41.73
C SER A 520 -16.00 -7.32 -41.17
N PRO A 521 -14.97 -7.36 -42.03
CA PRO A 521 -13.58 -7.23 -41.59
C PRO A 521 -13.31 -5.92 -40.82
N ALA A 522 -14.07 -4.85 -41.07
CA ALA A 522 -13.89 -3.58 -40.37
C ALA A 522 -14.24 -3.65 -38.87
N ASP A 523 -15.09 -4.62 -38.50
CA ASP A 523 -15.57 -4.81 -37.12
C ASP A 523 -14.56 -5.55 -36.23
N TYR A 524 -13.45 -6.03 -36.80
CA TYR A 524 -12.46 -6.83 -36.10
C TYR A 524 -11.07 -6.24 -36.19
N VAL A 525 -10.26 -6.50 -35.16
CA VAL A 525 -8.83 -6.17 -35.13
C VAL A 525 -8.01 -7.40 -35.50
N HIS A 526 -6.81 -7.22 -36.05
CA HIS A 526 -5.98 -8.33 -36.54
C HIS A 526 -5.66 -9.40 -35.48
N GLY A 527 -5.55 -9.07 -34.19
CA GLY A 527 -5.31 -10.03 -33.10
C GLY A 527 -6.56 -10.73 -32.54
N SER A 528 -7.71 -10.65 -33.21
CA SER A 528 -8.98 -11.19 -32.70
C SER A 528 -8.99 -12.73 -32.64
N ARG A 529 -9.50 -13.29 -31.52
CA ARG A 529 -9.69 -14.75 -31.34
C ARG A 529 -10.96 -15.27 -31.98
N ASN A 530 -11.76 -14.40 -32.61
CA ASN A 530 -13.02 -14.79 -33.21
C ASN A 530 -12.79 -15.67 -34.43
N LEU A 531 -13.65 -16.67 -34.59
CA LEU A 531 -13.69 -17.54 -35.77
C LEU A 531 -14.41 -16.79 -36.90
N ALA A 532 -13.77 -16.76 -38.07
CA ALA A 532 -14.34 -16.21 -39.29
C ALA A 532 -14.24 -17.23 -40.44
N TRP A 533 -15.14 -17.11 -41.40
CA TRP A 533 -15.11 -17.85 -42.65
C TRP A 533 -14.30 -17.08 -43.70
N TRP A 534 -13.48 -17.81 -44.44
CA TRP A 534 -12.56 -17.30 -45.45
C TRP A 534 -12.75 -18.02 -46.78
N VAL A 535 -12.39 -17.35 -47.87
CA VAL A 535 -12.24 -17.91 -49.21
C VAL A 535 -10.87 -17.51 -49.76
N CYS A 536 -10.03 -18.48 -50.18
CA CYS A 536 -8.73 -18.16 -50.77
C CYS A 536 -8.84 -17.89 -52.29
N GLY A 537 -7.76 -17.42 -52.91
CA GLY A 537 -7.71 -17.15 -54.36
C GLY A 537 -8.04 -18.37 -55.25
N GLU A 538 -7.78 -19.59 -54.76
CA GLU A 538 -8.14 -20.86 -55.44
C GLU A 538 -9.61 -21.30 -55.19
N GLY A 539 -10.43 -20.45 -54.55
CA GLY A 539 -11.85 -20.72 -54.30
C GLY A 539 -12.17 -21.62 -53.11
N HIS A 540 -11.17 -22.09 -52.34
CA HIS A 540 -11.44 -22.92 -51.17
C HIS A 540 -12.06 -22.12 -50.01
N GLU A 541 -13.19 -22.61 -49.50
CA GLU A 541 -13.84 -22.09 -48.29
C GLU A 541 -13.35 -22.81 -47.02
N PHE A 542 -13.00 -22.06 -45.98
CA PHE A 542 -12.55 -22.62 -44.71
C PHE A 542 -12.83 -21.67 -43.54
N SER A 543 -13.01 -22.22 -42.33
CA SER A 543 -13.15 -21.43 -41.10
C SER A 543 -11.86 -21.44 -40.29
N GLN A 544 -11.46 -20.27 -39.80
CA GLN A 544 -10.24 -20.11 -39.02
C GLN A 544 -10.30 -18.85 -38.16
N ARG A 545 -9.59 -18.85 -37.03
CA ARG A 545 -9.46 -17.66 -36.17
C ARG A 545 -8.72 -16.55 -36.89
N ILE A 546 -9.16 -15.30 -36.68
CA ILE A 546 -8.53 -14.12 -37.29
C ILE A 546 -7.04 -14.04 -36.90
N GLU A 547 -6.71 -14.16 -35.61
CA GLU A 547 -5.31 -14.16 -35.11
C GLU A 547 -4.43 -15.24 -35.77
N ALA A 548 -5.01 -16.39 -36.14
CA ALA A 548 -4.24 -17.47 -36.75
C ALA A 548 -3.83 -17.15 -38.19
N ARG A 549 -4.58 -16.28 -38.87
CA ARG A 549 -4.27 -15.85 -40.25
C ARG A 549 -3.36 -14.64 -40.28
N THR A 550 -3.55 -13.70 -39.37
CA THR A 550 -2.85 -12.41 -39.33
C THR A 550 -1.56 -12.47 -38.52
N VAL A 551 -1.56 -13.13 -37.36
CA VAL A 551 -0.41 -13.18 -36.43
C VAL A 551 0.43 -14.42 -36.69
N ALA A 552 -0.19 -15.60 -36.80
CA ALA A 552 0.52 -16.85 -37.06
C ALA A 552 0.81 -17.09 -38.56
N GLY A 553 0.26 -16.25 -39.46
CA GLY A 553 0.55 -16.32 -40.90
C GLY A 553 -0.01 -17.56 -41.62
N ASN A 554 -0.96 -18.28 -41.03
CA ASN A 554 -1.48 -19.50 -41.63
C ASN A 554 -2.33 -19.20 -42.87
N GLY A 555 -1.94 -19.80 -44.00
CA GLY A 555 -2.66 -19.77 -45.27
C GLY A 555 -3.81 -20.78 -45.36
N CYS A 556 -4.35 -20.98 -46.57
CA CYS A 556 -5.41 -21.95 -46.80
C CYS A 556 -4.93 -23.38 -46.50
N PRO A 557 -5.58 -24.11 -45.56
CA PRO A 557 -5.16 -25.45 -45.18
C PRO A 557 -5.31 -26.48 -46.30
N ILE A 558 -6.11 -26.19 -47.33
CA ILE A 558 -6.36 -27.07 -48.48
C ILE A 558 -5.23 -26.92 -49.51
N CYS A 559 -4.87 -25.68 -49.89
CA CYS A 559 -3.76 -25.40 -50.81
C CYS A 559 -2.41 -25.93 -50.28
N SER A 560 -2.16 -25.79 -48.98
CA SER A 560 -0.92 -26.29 -48.35
C SER A 560 -0.78 -27.81 -48.41
N ARG A 561 -1.89 -28.57 -48.52
CA ARG A 561 -1.85 -30.04 -48.64
C ARG A 561 -1.63 -30.52 -50.08
N GLN A 562 -2.13 -29.80 -51.09
CA GLN A 562 -1.97 -30.17 -52.50
C GLN A 562 -0.54 -29.95 -53.03
N LYS A 563 0.21 -28.95 -52.55
CA LYS A 563 1.62 -28.72 -52.96
C LYS A 563 2.59 -29.82 -52.52
N VAL A 564 2.23 -30.63 -51.53
CA VAL A 564 3.09 -31.70 -50.99
C VAL A 564 2.97 -33.00 -51.81
N SER A 565 1.89 -33.21 -52.57
CA SER A 565 1.62 -34.49 -53.23
C SER A 565 2.25 -34.68 -54.62
N ALA A 566 2.88 -33.65 -55.21
CA ALA A 566 3.34 -33.70 -56.61
C ALA A 566 4.86 -33.90 -56.80
N ALA A 567 5.69 -33.94 -55.74
CA ALA A 567 7.14 -33.76 -55.92
C ALA A 567 8.10 -34.90 -55.47
N VAL A 568 7.82 -35.79 -54.51
CA VAL A 568 8.85 -36.75 -54.03
C VAL A 568 8.25 -38.00 -53.35
N ASP A 569 8.82 -39.21 -53.58
CA ASP A 569 8.76 -40.44 -52.74
C ASP A 569 8.14 -41.76 -53.31
N SER A 570 8.39 -42.17 -54.55
CA SER A 570 8.03 -43.54 -55.02
C SER A 570 9.20 -44.54 -54.88
N LEU A 571 8.91 -45.84 -54.68
CA LEU A 571 9.95 -46.88 -54.45
C LEU A 571 10.89 -47.06 -55.66
N ASP A 572 10.36 -46.95 -56.88
CA ASP A 572 11.10 -47.03 -58.13
C ASP A 572 12.02 -45.83 -58.36
N THR A 573 11.66 -44.63 -57.88
CA THR A 573 12.52 -43.45 -57.99
C THR A 573 13.58 -43.40 -56.89
N THR A 574 13.27 -43.90 -55.68
CA THR A 574 14.17 -43.75 -54.53
C THR A 574 15.10 -44.95 -54.31
N THR A 575 14.69 -46.18 -54.64
CA THR A 575 15.57 -47.39 -54.59
C THR A 575 15.14 -48.43 -55.63
N PRO A 576 15.45 -48.24 -56.93
CA PRO A 576 14.99 -49.10 -58.02
C PRO A 576 15.38 -50.57 -57.86
N ILE A 577 16.57 -50.87 -57.32
CA ILE A 577 17.07 -52.25 -57.18
C ILE A 577 16.13 -53.12 -56.31
N LEU A 578 15.45 -52.52 -55.31
CA LEU A 578 14.51 -53.25 -54.47
C LEU A 578 13.24 -53.69 -55.20
N THR A 579 12.89 -53.07 -56.33
CA THR A 579 11.68 -53.48 -57.08
C THR A 579 11.82 -54.89 -57.64
N LEU A 580 13.04 -55.41 -57.80
CA LEU A 580 13.31 -56.78 -58.27
C LEU A 580 12.90 -57.86 -57.24
N GLU A 581 12.92 -57.53 -55.94
CA GLU A 581 12.44 -58.43 -54.87
C GLU A 581 10.97 -58.18 -54.50
N TRP A 582 10.27 -57.33 -55.24
CA TRP A 582 8.84 -57.13 -55.03
C TRP A 582 8.09 -58.40 -55.37
N HIS A 583 7.20 -58.86 -54.48
CA HIS A 583 6.47 -60.10 -54.76
C HIS A 583 5.59 -59.92 -56.01
N PRO A 584 5.69 -60.81 -57.02
CA PRO A 584 5.09 -60.58 -58.35
C PRO A 584 3.57 -60.46 -58.32
N THR A 585 2.88 -61.20 -57.45
CA THR A 585 1.40 -61.26 -57.44
C THR A 585 0.71 -60.92 -56.12
N ARG A 586 1.43 -60.80 -54.99
CA ARG A 586 0.83 -60.72 -53.65
C ARG A 586 0.69 -59.31 -53.09
N ASN A 587 1.27 -58.31 -53.76
CA ASN A 587 1.05 -56.91 -53.42
C ASN A 587 -0.03 -56.32 -54.33
N LYS A 588 -1.04 -55.70 -53.74
CA LYS A 588 -2.15 -55.07 -54.50
C LYS A 588 -1.71 -53.88 -55.37
N ARG A 589 -0.55 -53.29 -55.09
CA ARG A 589 0.02 -52.16 -55.84
C ARG A 589 1.35 -52.55 -56.45
N LYS A 590 1.67 -51.96 -57.60
CA LYS A 590 2.98 -52.07 -58.23
C LYS A 590 4.02 -51.32 -57.41
N ALA A 591 5.28 -51.69 -57.57
CA ALA A 591 6.39 -51.03 -56.88
C ALA A 591 6.47 -49.53 -57.24
N SER A 592 6.23 -49.18 -58.51
CA SER A 592 6.25 -47.79 -59.02
C SER A 592 5.16 -46.88 -58.45
N GLU A 593 4.09 -47.46 -57.92
CA GLU A 593 2.94 -46.73 -57.35
C GLU A 593 2.97 -46.71 -55.81
N THR A 594 4.06 -47.19 -55.22
CA THR A 594 4.18 -47.35 -53.77
C THR A 594 4.92 -46.16 -53.15
N MET A 595 4.15 -45.34 -52.41
CA MET A 595 4.61 -44.10 -51.76
C MET A 595 4.66 -44.17 -50.23
N SER A 596 4.35 -45.33 -49.60
CA SER A 596 4.23 -45.42 -48.13
C SER A 596 5.41 -46.14 -47.47
N ILE A 597 6.32 -45.37 -46.88
CA ILE A 597 7.51 -45.87 -46.17
C ILE A 597 7.21 -46.64 -44.87
N LYS A 598 6.01 -46.51 -44.30
CA LYS A 598 5.61 -47.13 -43.01
C LYS A 598 4.74 -48.38 -43.16
N LYS A 599 4.25 -48.68 -44.36
CA LYS A 599 3.45 -49.89 -44.61
C LYS A 599 4.36 -51.08 -44.92
N GLN A 600 3.99 -52.25 -44.41
CA GLN A 600 4.68 -53.50 -44.74
C GLN A 600 4.17 -54.06 -46.06
N TYR A 601 5.09 -54.53 -46.89
CA TYR A 601 4.83 -55.17 -48.18
C TYR A 601 5.45 -56.57 -48.19
N ILE A 602 4.94 -57.44 -49.05
CA ILE A 602 5.46 -58.80 -49.21
C ILE A 602 6.59 -58.77 -50.23
N TRP A 603 7.73 -59.35 -49.87
CA TRP A 603 8.91 -59.41 -50.72
C TRP A 603 9.32 -60.86 -50.92
N LYS A 604 9.91 -61.16 -52.07
CA LYS A 604 10.49 -62.47 -52.39
C LYS A 604 11.95 -62.29 -52.78
N CYS A 605 12.87 -62.86 -52.00
CA CYS A 605 14.29 -62.65 -52.28
C CYS A 605 14.74 -63.47 -53.50
N ILE A 606 15.63 -62.89 -54.32
CA ILE A 606 16.10 -63.55 -55.55
C ILE A 606 17.15 -64.62 -55.22
N ALA A 607 17.96 -64.40 -54.17
CA ALA A 607 19.07 -65.30 -53.84
C ALA A 607 18.65 -66.69 -53.35
N LYS A 608 17.56 -66.78 -52.57
CA LYS A 608 17.10 -68.04 -51.93
C LYS A 608 15.57 -68.24 -51.96
N GLY A 609 14.81 -67.32 -52.55
CA GLY A 609 13.35 -67.44 -52.70
C GLY A 609 12.52 -67.17 -51.44
N HIS A 610 13.12 -66.72 -50.34
CA HIS A 610 12.39 -66.46 -49.09
C HIS A 610 11.33 -65.37 -49.25
N GLU A 611 10.12 -65.65 -48.77
CA GLU A 611 9.00 -64.70 -48.73
C GLU A 611 8.80 -64.15 -47.32
N HIS A 612 8.76 -62.82 -47.18
CA HIS A 612 8.54 -62.18 -45.88
C HIS A 612 7.99 -60.76 -46.03
N MET A 613 7.46 -60.23 -44.92
CA MET A 613 6.83 -58.91 -44.85
C MET A 613 7.70 -57.90 -44.11
N GLN A 614 8.02 -56.80 -44.77
CA GLN A 614 8.78 -55.68 -44.18
C GLN A 614 8.38 -54.35 -44.81
N THR A 615 8.62 -53.25 -44.10
CA THR A 615 8.50 -51.91 -44.69
C THR A 615 9.67 -51.63 -45.62
N VAL A 616 9.49 -50.70 -46.57
CA VAL A 616 10.57 -50.27 -47.48
C VAL A 616 11.79 -49.74 -46.71
N ASP A 617 11.58 -48.94 -45.66
CA ASP A 617 12.66 -48.37 -44.84
C ASP A 617 13.45 -49.47 -44.11
N GLN A 618 12.76 -50.44 -43.50
CA GLN A 618 13.44 -51.57 -42.86
C GLN A 618 14.22 -52.41 -43.86
N ARG A 619 13.68 -52.58 -45.08
CA ARG A 619 14.33 -53.34 -46.14
C ARG A 619 15.64 -52.71 -46.60
N ARG A 620 15.72 -51.38 -46.62
CA ARG A 620 16.97 -50.63 -46.86
C ARG A 620 17.98 -50.85 -45.75
N LYS A 621 17.54 -50.74 -44.49
CA LYS A 621 18.39 -50.92 -43.31
C LYS A 621 18.95 -52.34 -43.18
N SER A 622 18.16 -53.36 -43.52
CA SER A 622 18.62 -54.76 -43.53
C SER A 622 19.46 -55.13 -44.75
N LEU A 623 19.63 -54.19 -45.70
CA LEU A 623 20.30 -54.36 -46.98
C LEU A 623 19.69 -55.44 -47.89
N GLY A 624 18.39 -55.75 -47.70
CA GLY A 624 17.69 -56.83 -48.39
C GLY A 624 17.08 -57.85 -47.43
N CYS A 625 16.88 -59.09 -47.89
CA CYS A 625 16.22 -60.13 -47.10
C CYS A 625 16.99 -60.48 -45.80
N PRO A 626 16.41 -60.32 -44.60
CA PRO A 626 17.09 -60.57 -43.33
C PRO A 626 17.37 -62.06 -43.10
N LEU A 627 16.61 -62.96 -43.74
CA LEU A 627 16.79 -64.40 -43.66
C LEU A 627 17.98 -64.90 -44.52
N CYS A 628 18.50 -64.06 -45.41
CA CYS A 628 19.72 -64.37 -46.16
C CYS A 628 20.97 -63.93 -45.39
N PRO A 629 22.09 -64.67 -45.46
CA PRO A 629 23.38 -64.17 -45.00
C PRO A 629 23.72 -62.83 -45.64
N GLN A 630 24.32 -61.91 -44.89
CA GLN A 630 24.54 -60.51 -45.31
C GLN A 630 25.22 -60.34 -46.69
N PRO A 631 26.24 -61.15 -47.08
CA PRO A 631 26.84 -61.05 -48.41
C PRO A 631 25.86 -61.33 -49.56
N GLN A 632 24.80 -62.10 -49.31
CA GLN A 632 23.84 -62.56 -50.32
C GLN A 632 22.57 -61.70 -50.41
N ARG A 633 22.52 -60.55 -49.72
CA ARG A 633 21.34 -59.67 -49.73
C ARG A 633 21.41 -58.68 -50.90
N ILE A 634 20.26 -58.35 -51.49
CA ILE A 634 20.21 -57.62 -52.77
C ILE A 634 20.85 -56.21 -52.75
N LEU A 635 20.92 -55.56 -51.59
CA LEU A 635 21.60 -54.27 -51.42
C LEU A 635 23.00 -54.41 -50.77
N SER A 636 23.52 -55.64 -50.64
CA SER A 636 24.91 -55.84 -50.23
C SER A 636 25.84 -55.42 -51.37
N SER A 637 26.98 -54.80 -51.06
CA SER A 637 27.91 -54.27 -52.06
C SER A 637 28.46 -55.33 -53.02
N GLN A 638 28.52 -56.60 -52.61
CA GLN A 638 28.96 -57.73 -53.45
C GLN A 638 27.87 -58.15 -54.45
N LEU A 639 26.62 -58.32 -54.00
CA LEU A 639 25.54 -58.79 -54.87
C LEU A 639 24.99 -57.68 -55.77
N SER A 640 24.91 -56.44 -55.27
CA SER A 640 24.50 -55.30 -56.08
C SER A 640 25.45 -55.07 -57.26
N ARG A 641 26.76 -55.27 -57.09
CA ARG A 641 27.76 -55.17 -58.18
C ARG A 641 27.59 -56.25 -59.25
N GLN A 642 27.28 -57.49 -58.85
CA GLN A 642 27.03 -58.61 -59.77
C GLN A 642 25.72 -58.44 -60.58
N LEU A 643 24.70 -57.81 -59.99
CA LEU A 643 23.40 -57.58 -60.65
C LEU A 643 23.36 -56.32 -61.53
N THR A 644 24.36 -55.43 -61.43
CA THR A 644 24.47 -54.20 -62.25
C THR A 644 25.44 -54.31 -63.42
N GLN A 645 26.19 -55.42 -63.56
CA GLN A 645 27.05 -55.65 -64.72
C GLN A 645 26.25 -56.25 -65.90
N PRO A 646 26.35 -55.69 -67.12
CA PRO A 646 25.78 -56.33 -68.32
C PRO A 646 26.50 -57.67 -68.56
N GLN A 647 25.75 -58.74 -68.86
CA GLN A 647 26.35 -60.00 -69.32
C GLN A 647 27.12 -59.77 -70.63
N ALA A 648 28.42 -60.00 -70.61
CA ALA A 648 29.25 -60.20 -71.80
C ALA A 648 30.35 -61.24 -71.48
N ASP A 649 30.11 -62.46 -71.96
CA ASP A 649 31.01 -63.50 -72.50
C ASP A 649 32.45 -63.70 -71.97
N TYR A 650 32.67 -64.94 -71.45
CA TYR A 650 33.74 -65.93 -71.74
C TYR A 650 35.15 -65.42 -72.17
N VAL A 651 36.31 -65.93 -71.72
CA VAL A 651 36.82 -67.32 -71.70
C VAL A 651 38.07 -67.46 -70.79
N TRP A 652 38.21 -68.67 -70.24
CA TRP A 652 39.32 -69.50 -69.71
C TRP A 652 40.83 -69.25 -70.00
N GLU A 653 41.65 -70.02 -69.27
CA GLU A 653 43.12 -70.30 -69.32
C GLU A 653 44.01 -69.51 -68.33
N GLY A 654 44.86 -70.10 -67.49
CA GLY A 654 45.26 -71.49 -67.34
C GLY A 654 46.15 -71.71 -66.10
N GLU A 655 46.01 -72.92 -65.55
CA GLU A 655 46.91 -73.74 -64.75
C GLU A 655 48.15 -73.14 -64.04
N ARG A 656 48.31 -73.50 -62.77
CA ARG A 656 49.34 -74.47 -62.35
C ARG A 656 49.20 -74.87 -60.88
N GLY A 657 48.69 -76.08 -60.69
CA GLY A 657 49.49 -77.19 -60.14
C GLY A 657 49.77 -77.24 -58.63
N PRO A 658 49.99 -78.46 -58.10
CA PRO A 658 49.51 -78.87 -56.78
C PRO A 658 50.66 -79.11 -55.80
N ARG A 659 50.36 -79.28 -54.50
CA ARG A 659 51.15 -80.11 -53.59
C ARG A 659 50.39 -80.43 -52.29
N VAL A 660 50.00 -81.70 -52.24
CA VAL A 660 50.08 -82.66 -51.11
C VAL A 660 49.12 -82.47 -49.94
#